data_AF-A0A0E3L800-F1
#
_entry.id   AF-A0A0E3L800-F1
#
_cell.length_a   1.000
_cell.length_b   1.000
_cell.length_c   1.000
_cell.angle_alpha   90.00
_cell.angle_beta   90.00
_cell.angle_gamma   90.00
#
_symmetry.space_group_name_H-M   'P 1'
#
loop_
_entity.id
_entity.type
_entity.pdbx_description
1 polymer ?
#
loop_
_entity_poly.entity_id
_entity_poly.type
_entity_poly.pdbx_seq_one_letter_code
_entity_poly.pdbx_strand_id
1 'polypeptide(L)'
;MALKKSELYSSLWSSCDELRGGMDASQYKDYVLSLLFIKYISDKYADSPFAPIIVPQGASFRDMVALKGKPDIGDQINKKIIAPLVNANKLSDMPDFNDANKLGSGKEQVDRLTNLIAIFENPALDFSKNRADDDDILGDAYEYLMRHFATESGKSKGQFYTPAEVSRIIARILGIRYASTTSSTTAYDPTCGSGSLLLKVAEEARTKITLYGQEKDATTSGLARMNMILHNNPEALIVQGNTLTDPKFKEGETLKTFDYVVANPPFSDKRWSTGLDPLHDPYDRFKPFGVPPAKQGDYAYLLHIVRSLKSTGKGACILPHGVLFRGNSEAEIRRALVRKGYIKGIIGLPANLFYGTGIPACIIVIDKEEAQNRKGIFMIDASAGFMKDGPKNRLRAQDIHKIVDVFTKQAEVQKYSRMVSFEEIEKNEFNLNLPRYIDSQQAEDLQDIEGHLHGGIPCADIDALERYWKVCPQLRKALFTEIRPGYLELAVDKAAIKSAIYEHPEFAAFTAGMNAHFAAWRATTSAMLRQLEPGCPPKEIIAGLSENLLAHYADKPLINQYDIYQHLMDYWTETMQDDCYLVSDEGWKAETYRIIEKDKKGKEKDKGWTCDLVPKQLIVAHYFSKEQEDLNKLAAELESVAASMTELEEEQGGEEGAFSELEKVNKANVSSRLKDIRGDMEAKEEASILNDWLKLANQEANLKKRIKEAEALLDSKVYYHYPKLTEDDIKTLVVEDKWLSSLDTAIRGETDRISQSLTQRVKELAERYETPMPQLTDRTAELEAKVNRHLERMGFKL
;
A
#
# COMPACT_ATOMS: atom_id res chain seq x y z
N MET A 1 -15.56 -11.90 -20.22
CA MET A 1 -14.57 -10.85 -19.98
C MET A 1 -14.23 -10.97 -18.51
N ALA A 2 -12.99 -11.36 -18.20
CA ALA A 2 -12.53 -11.47 -16.82
C ALA A 2 -12.73 -10.12 -16.11
N LEU A 3 -13.22 -10.19 -14.87
CA LEU A 3 -13.59 -9.01 -14.09
C LEU A 3 -12.32 -8.35 -13.56
N LYS A 4 -12.02 -7.11 -13.97
CA LYS A 4 -10.89 -6.35 -13.41
C LYS A 4 -11.19 -6.00 -11.95
N LYS A 5 -10.25 -6.27 -11.04
CA LYS A 5 -10.40 -5.91 -9.62
C LYS A 5 -10.63 -4.41 -9.41
N SER A 6 -9.96 -3.57 -10.20
CA SER A 6 -10.11 -2.12 -10.15
C SER A 6 -11.52 -1.64 -10.52
N GLU A 7 -12.11 -2.22 -11.58
CA GLU A 7 -13.48 -1.93 -12.01
C GLU A 7 -14.50 -2.43 -10.98
N LEU A 8 -14.29 -3.62 -10.42
CA LEU A 8 -15.10 -4.18 -9.33
C LEU A 8 -15.14 -3.23 -8.13
N TYR A 9 -13.97 -2.79 -7.66
CA TYR A 9 -13.86 -1.91 -6.50
C TYR A 9 -14.50 -0.55 -6.75
N SER A 10 -14.31 0.04 -7.93
CA SER A 10 -14.94 1.30 -8.30
C SER A 10 -16.47 1.18 -8.35
N SER A 11 -16.99 0.09 -8.93
CA SER A 11 -18.43 -0.15 -9.02
C SER A 11 -19.03 -0.34 -7.63
N LEU A 12 -18.39 -1.12 -6.77
CA LEU A 12 -18.85 -1.31 -5.38
C LEU A 12 -18.76 -0.01 -4.58
N TRP A 13 -17.75 0.83 -4.80
CA TRP A 13 -17.63 2.11 -4.11
C TRP A 13 -18.73 3.09 -4.51
N SER A 14 -19.21 3.05 -5.76
CA SER A 14 -20.34 3.89 -6.19
C SER A 14 -21.62 3.66 -5.35
N SER A 15 -21.80 2.46 -4.78
CA SER A 15 -22.91 2.16 -3.86
C SER A 15 -22.81 2.92 -2.54
N CYS A 16 -21.59 3.22 -2.08
CA CYS A 16 -21.35 4.04 -0.91
C CYS A 16 -21.75 5.49 -1.18
N ASP A 17 -21.43 6.01 -2.37
CA ASP A 17 -21.78 7.37 -2.78
C ASP A 17 -23.30 7.61 -2.81
N GLU A 18 -24.10 6.61 -3.24
CA GLU A 18 -25.57 6.71 -3.24
C GLU A 18 -26.17 6.78 -1.81
N LEU A 19 -25.46 6.23 -0.82
CA LEU A 19 -25.88 6.23 0.59
C LEU A 19 -25.30 7.42 1.38
N ARG A 20 -24.34 8.17 0.83
CA ARG A 20 -23.79 9.37 1.46
C ARG A 20 -24.86 10.47 1.61
N GLY A 21 -24.70 11.30 2.63
CA GLY A 21 -25.62 12.40 2.96
C GLY A 21 -26.80 12.02 3.87
N GLY A 22 -27.24 10.75 3.88
CA GLY A 22 -28.29 10.24 4.79
C GLY A 22 -27.77 9.48 6.01
N MET A 23 -26.52 9.02 5.97
CA MET A 23 -25.89 8.26 7.07
C MET A 23 -24.36 8.35 7.03
N ASP A 24 -23.69 8.04 8.15
CA ASP A 24 -22.22 8.01 8.22
C ASP A 24 -21.62 6.67 7.77
N ALA A 25 -20.30 6.61 7.56
CA ALA A 25 -19.60 5.41 7.10
C ALA A 25 -19.77 4.19 8.01
N SER A 26 -20.02 4.41 9.31
CA SER A 26 -20.26 3.31 10.24
C SER A 26 -21.65 2.68 10.07
N GLN A 27 -22.56 3.35 9.36
CA GLN A 27 -23.93 2.92 9.12
C GLN A 27 -24.12 2.38 7.69
N TYR A 28 -23.69 3.09 6.64
CA TYR A 28 -23.89 2.60 5.27
C TYR A 28 -23.10 1.33 4.96
N LYS A 29 -22.01 1.06 5.71
CA LYS A 29 -21.25 -0.19 5.57
C LYS A 29 -22.14 -1.42 5.70
N ASP A 30 -23.11 -1.40 6.61
CA ASP A 30 -23.92 -2.58 6.92
C ASP A 30 -24.84 -2.89 5.72
N TYR A 31 -25.36 -1.84 5.06
CA TYR A 31 -26.22 -1.96 3.88
C TYR A 31 -25.44 -2.48 2.66
N VAL A 32 -24.29 -1.88 2.37
CA VAL A 32 -23.45 -2.26 1.21
C VAL A 32 -22.95 -3.71 1.35
N LEU A 33 -22.43 -4.08 2.53
CA LEU A 33 -21.91 -5.43 2.76
C LEU A 33 -23.04 -6.49 2.77
N SER A 34 -24.22 -6.15 3.27
CA SER A 34 -25.38 -7.06 3.23
C SER A 34 -25.88 -7.27 1.80
N LEU A 35 -25.94 -6.23 0.97
CA LEU A 35 -26.32 -6.37 -0.44
C LEU A 35 -25.32 -7.20 -1.24
N LEU A 36 -24.02 -6.96 -1.04
CA LEU A 36 -22.97 -7.76 -1.67
C LEU A 36 -23.10 -9.24 -1.30
N PHE A 37 -23.36 -9.52 -0.02
CA PHE A 37 -23.61 -10.87 0.47
C PHE A 37 -24.86 -11.49 -0.17
N ILE A 38 -26.00 -10.78 -0.20
CA ILE A 38 -27.24 -11.26 -0.81
C ILE A 38 -27.03 -11.55 -2.31
N LYS A 39 -26.33 -10.66 -3.03
CA LYS A 39 -26.00 -10.85 -4.45
C LYS A 39 -25.22 -12.15 -4.65
N TYR A 40 -24.13 -12.33 -3.91
CA TYR A 40 -23.27 -13.51 -4.00
C TYR A 40 -24.02 -14.81 -3.74
N ILE A 41 -24.72 -14.91 -2.61
CA ILE A 41 -25.40 -16.16 -2.25
C ILE A 41 -26.52 -16.47 -3.24
N SER A 42 -27.16 -15.44 -3.79
CA SER A 42 -28.20 -15.63 -4.81
C SER A 42 -27.62 -16.16 -6.10
N ASP A 43 -26.54 -15.56 -6.60
CA ASP A 43 -25.91 -16.00 -7.85
C ASP A 43 -25.33 -17.41 -7.76
N LYS A 44 -24.73 -17.74 -6.60
CA LYS A 44 -23.99 -18.99 -6.43
C LYS A 44 -24.86 -20.14 -5.94
N TYR A 45 -25.82 -19.85 -5.06
CA TYR A 45 -26.49 -20.89 -4.28
C TYR A 45 -28.00 -20.95 -4.48
N ALA A 46 -28.64 -19.98 -5.14
CA ALA A 46 -30.11 -19.99 -5.31
C ALA A 46 -30.64 -21.26 -5.98
N ASP A 47 -29.90 -21.80 -6.95
CA ASP A 47 -30.26 -23.01 -7.69
C ASP A 47 -29.43 -24.24 -7.30
N SER A 48 -28.73 -24.21 -6.15
CA SER A 48 -27.85 -25.30 -5.69
C SER A 48 -28.50 -26.12 -4.55
N PRO A 49 -28.84 -27.40 -4.79
CA PRO A 49 -29.53 -28.23 -3.79
C PRO A 49 -28.71 -28.56 -2.53
N PHE A 50 -27.38 -28.52 -2.63
CA PHE A 50 -26.45 -28.86 -1.54
C PHE A 50 -25.59 -27.67 -1.11
N ALA A 51 -26.13 -26.46 -1.25
CA ALA A 51 -25.43 -25.26 -0.85
C ALA A 51 -25.21 -25.21 0.68
N PRO A 52 -24.07 -24.65 1.13
CA PRO A 52 -23.83 -24.41 2.55
C PRO A 52 -24.73 -23.31 3.13
N ILE A 53 -25.38 -22.51 2.27
CA ILE A 53 -26.34 -21.49 2.63
C ILE A 53 -27.62 -21.69 1.82
N ILE A 54 -28.76 -21.56 2.47
CA ILE A 54 -30.08 -21.74 1.86
C ILE A 54 -30.57 -20.38 1.37
N VAL A 55 -30.89 -20.26 0.08
CA VAL A 55 -31.61 -19.10 -0.46
C VAL A 55 -33.06 -19.52 -0.67
N PRO A 56 -34.01 -19.12 0.20
CA PRO A 56 -35.40 -19.49 0.03
C PRO A 56 -35.98 -19.00 -1.29
N GLN A 57 -36.93 -19.75 -1.86
CA GLN A 57 -37.62 -19.35 -3.08
C GLN A 57 -38.31 -17.98 -2.88
N GLY A 58 -38.08 -17.05 -3.79
CA GLY A 58 -38.60 -15.68 -3.71
C GLY A 58 -37.76 -14.71 -2.87
N ALA A 59 -36.62 -15.16 -2.32
CA ALA A 59 -35.69 -14.35 -1.53
C ALA A 59 -34.32 -14.16 -2.22
N SER A 60 -34.25 -14.35 -3.55
CA SER A 60 -33.01 -14.13 -4.31
C SER A 60 -32.81 -12.65 -4.63
N PHE A 61 -31.58 -12.29 -5.04
CA PHE A 61 -31.29 -10.96 -5.56
C PHE A 61 -32.11 -10.63 -6.81
N ARG A 62 -32.42 -11.61 -7.66
CA ARG A 62 -33.35 -11.43 -8.79
C ARG A 62 -34.74 -11.01 -8.33
N ASP A 63 -35.22 -11.57 -7.22
CA ASP A 63 -36.50 -11.18 -6.62
C ASP A 63 -36.42 -9.78 -6.01
N MET A 64 -35.28 -9.39 -5.44
CA MET A 64 -35.01 -8.02 -4.98
C MET A 64 -35.05 -7.01 -6.13
N VAL A 65 -34.44 -7.33 -7.28
CA VAL A 65 -34.50 -6.51 -8.51
C VAL A 65 -35.94 -6.27 -8.97
N ALA A 66 -36.82 -7.28 -8.84
CA ALA A 66 -38.23 -7.16 -9.18
C ALA A 66 -39.04 -6.24 -8.23
N LEU A 67 -38.42 -5.71 -7.16
CA LEU A 67 -39.03 -4.73 -6.25
C LEU A 67 -38.76 -3.28 -6.65
N LYS A 68 -37.81 -3.00 -7.56
CA LYS A 68 -37.46 -1.65 -8.01
C LYS A 68 -38.69 -0.83 -8.40
N GLY A 69 -38.72 0.44 -7.99
CA GLY A 69 -39.80 1.38 -8.31
C GLY A 69 -41.11 1.19 -7.52
N LYS A 70 -41.24 0.19 -6.65
CA LYS A 70 -42.44 0.01 -5.81
C LYS A 70 -42.46 1.00 -4.64
N PRO A 71 -43.62 1.56 -4.28
CA PRO A 71 -43.73 2.58 -3.22
C PRO A 71 -43.37 2.06 -1.82
N ASP A 72 -43.46 0.74 -1.60
CA ASP A 72 -43.16 0.02 -0.36
C ASP A 72 -41.90 -0.87 -0.49
N ILE A 73 -40.98 -0.52 -1.40
CA ILE A 73 -39.78 -1.31 -1.71
C ILE A 73 -38.97 -1.68 -0.46
N GLY A 74 -38.76 -0.76 0.49
CA GLY A 74 -38.00 -1.01 1.71
C GLY A 74 -38.62 -2.11 2.58
N ASP A 75 -39.93 -2.01 2.85
CA ASP A 75 -40.68 -3.02 3.60
C ASP A 75 -40.70 -4.37 2.88
N GLN A 76 -40.84 -4.38 1.55
CA GLN A 76 -40.79 -5.61 0.77
C GLN A 76 -39.40 -6.27 0.79
N ILE A 77 -38.31 -5.51 0.74
CA ILE A 77 -36.95 -6.05 0.88
C ILE A 77 -36.80 -6.75 2.23
N ASN A 78 -37.20 -6.08 3.32
CA ASN A 78 -37.12 -6.64 4.67
C ASN A 78 -37.92 -7.94 4.81
N LYS A 79 -39.17 -7.95 4.36
CA LYS A 79 -40.10 -9.08 4.57
C LYS A 79 -39.90 -10.24 3.59
N LYS A 80 -39.61 -9.95 2.32
CA LYS A 80 -39.55 -10.97 1.25
C LYS A 80 -38.15 -11.49 1.00
N ILE A 81 -37.12 -10.69 1.27
CA ILE A 81 -35.73 -11.06 0.97
C ILE A 81 -34.96 -11.34 2.26
N ILE A 82 -34.85 -10.34 3.14
CA ILE A 82 -33.98 -10.42 4.32
C ILE A 82 -34.50 -11.42 5.36
N ALA A 83 -35.75 -11.28 5.80
CA ALA A 83 -36.28 -12.13 6.86
C ALA A 83 -36.24 -13.64 6.50
N PRO A 84 -36.60 -14.07 5.28
CA PRO A 84 -36.42 -15.46 4.87
C PRO A 84 -34.96 -15.93 4.89
N LEU A 85 -34.03 -15.11 4.37
CA LEU A 85 -32.59 -15.44 4.38
C LEU A 85 -32.03 -15.57 5.79
N VAL A 86 -32.37 -14.62 6.68
CA VAL A 86 -31.94 -14.63 8.08
C VAL A 86 -32.46 -15.87 8.81
N ASN A 87 -33.75 -16.17 8.66
CA ASN A 87 -34.39 -17.31 9.34
C ASN A 87 -33.86 -18.66 8.85
N ALA A 88 -33.73 -18.85 7.53
CA ALA A 88 -33.27 -20.11 6.95
C ALA A 88 -31.83 -20.45 7.36
N ASN A 89 -31.00 -19.43 7.56
CA ASN A 89 -29.55 -19.59 7.77
C ASN A 89 -29.09 -19.23 9.18
N LYS A 90 -30.00 -18.82 10.08
CA LYS A 90 -29.70 -18.32 11.42
C LYS A 90 -28.69 -17.17 11.42
N LEU A 91 -28.76 -16.29 10.42
CA LEU A 91 -27.86 -15.13 10.34
C LEU A 91 -28.21 -14.11 11.43
N SER A 92 -27.31 -13.17 11.70
CA SER A 92 -27.65 -12.00 12.51
C SER A 92 -28.66 -11.12 11.80
N ASP A 93 -29.27 -10.19 12.54
CA ASP A 93 -30.08 -9.14 11.95
C ASP A 93 -29.27 -8.36 10.90
N MET A 94 -29.91 -8.14 9.75
CA MET A 94 -29.41 -7.30 8.66
C MET A 94 -30.00 -5.88 8.80
N PRO A 95 -29.39 -4.86 8.19
CA PRO A 95 -29.89 -3.49 8.29
C PRO A 95 -31.31 -3.34 7.74
N ASP A 96 -32.06 -2.39 8.33
CA ASP A 96 -33.44 -2.10 7.96
C ASP A 96 -33.51 -1.24 6.68
N PHE A 97 -34.00 -1.82 5.58
CA PHE A 97 -34.18 -1.12 4.29
C PHE A 97 -35.42 -0.22 4.24
N ASN A 98 -36.18 -0.10 5.34
CA ASN A 98 -37.33 0.79 5.46
C ASN A 98 -37.13 1.93 6.47
N ASP A 99 -35.88 2.15 6.92
CA ASP A 99 -35.53 3.21 7.88
C ASP A 99 -35.57 4.60 7.20
N ALA A 100 -36.67 5.34 7.42
CA ALA A 100 -36.89 6.64 6.81
C ALA A 100 -35.87 7.71 7.24
N ASN A 101 -35.24 7.56 8.41
CA ASN A 101 -34.24 8.53 8.88
C ASN A 101 -32.92 8.39 8.13
N LYS A 102 -32.62 7.19 7.62
CA LYS A 102 -31.36 6.89 6.93
C LYS A 102 -31.50 6.93 5.41
N LEU A 103 -32.62 6.41 4.89
CA LEU A 103 -32.82 6.16 3.47
C LEU A 103 -33.75 7.18 2.81
N GLY A 104 -34.28 8.14 3.58
CA GLY A 104 -35.29 9.10 3.13
C GLY A 104 -36.70 8.50 3.15
N SER A 105 -37.68 9.28 2.67
CA SER A 105 -39.10 8.86 2.68
C SER A 105 -39.78 9.08 1.33
N GLY A 106 -40.87 8.34 1.09
CA GLY A 106 -41.63 8.43 -0.16
C GLY A 106 -40.75 8.19 -1.39
N LYS A 107 -40.81 9.10 -2.36
CA LYS A 107 -40.08 8.98 -3.63
C LYS A 107 -38.56 8.92 -3.45
N GLU A 108 -38.01 9.61 -2.46
CA GLU A 108 -36.56 9.60 -2.21
C GLU A 108 -36.07 8.19 -1.86
N GLN A 109 -36.77 7.50 -0.94
CA GLN A 109 -36.42 6.13 -0.55
C GLN A 109 -36.53 5.16 -1.73
N VAL A 110 -37.59 5.30 -2.53
CA VAL A 110 -37.82 4.45 -3.71
C VAL A 110 -36.71 4.63 -4.73
N ASP A 111 -36.35 5.87 -5.07
CA ASP A 111 -35.32 6.18 -6.06
C ASP A 111 -33.94 5.73 -5.54
N ARG A 112 -33.60 6.02 -4.27
CA ARG A 112 -32.33 5.63 -3.64
C ARG A 112 -32.14 4.11 -3.63
N LEU A 113 -33.15 3.35 -3.19
CA LEU A 113 -33.07 1.88 -3.17
C LEU A 113 -33.06 1.29 -4.58
N THR A 114 -33.77 1.91 -5.52
CA THR A 114 -33.76 1.48 -6.92
C THR A 114 -32.37 1.67 -7.55
N ASN A 115 -31.74 2.82 -7.32
CA ASN A 115 -30.38 3.11 -7.77
C ASN A 115 -29.38 2.14 -7.13
N LEU A 116 -29.49 1.93 -5.82
CA LEU A 116 -28.63 1.02 -5.08
C LEU A 116 -28.69 -0.41 -5.64
N ILE A 117 -29.89 -0.95 -5.87
CA ILE A 117 -30.05 -2.27 -6.49
C ILE A 117 -29.46 -2.30 -7.91
N ALA A 118 -29.65 -1.22 -8.70
CA ALA A 118 -29.13 -1.14 -10.07
C ALA A 118 -27.59 -1.19 -10.13
N ILE A 119 -26.90 -0.66 -9.12
CA ILE A 119 -25.43 -0.77 -9.01
C ILE A 119 -25.02 -2.24 -8.92
N PHE A 120 -25.70 -3.04 -8.09
CA PHE A 120 -25.44 -4.48 -7.92
C PHE A 120 -26.02 -5.37 -9.04
N GLU A 121 -26.88 -4.84 -9.91
CA GLU A 121 -27.39 -5.51 -11.11
C GLU A 121 -26.43 -5.43 -12.31
N ASN A 122 -25.36 -4.64 -12.20
CA ASN A 122 -24.34 -4.54 -13.23
C ASN A 122 -23.83 -5.95 -13.63
N PRO A 123 -23.78 -6.33 -14.93
CA PRO A 123 -23.23 -7.61 -15.37
C PRO A 123 -21.78 -7.85 -14.91
N ALA A 124 -21.03 -6.78 -14.62
CA ALA A 124 -19.72 -6.86 -13.96
C ALA A 124 -19.80 -7.28 -12.48
N LEU A 125 -20.97 -7.64 -11.95
CA LEU A 125 -21.19 -8.20 -10.61
C LEU A 125 -22.01 -9.49 -10.70
N ASP A 126 -22.00 -10.17 -11.85
CA ASP A 126 -22.58 -11.51 -12.01
C ASP A 126 -21.62 -12.59 -11.53
N PHE A 127 -21.97 -13.28 -10.44
CA PHE A 127 -21.13 -14.30 -9.81
C PHE A 127 -21.58 -15.73 -10.15
N SER A 128 -22.50 -15.91 -11.10
CA SER A 128 -23.10 -17.22 -11.42
C SER A 128 -22.14 -18.19 -12.14
N LYS A 129 -21.09 -17.68 -12.79
CA LYS A 129 -20.12 -18.47 -13.59
C LYS A 129 -18.75 -18.64 -12.92
N ASN A 130 -18.64 -18.23 -11.66
CA ASN A 130 -17.37 -18.10 -10.96
C ASN A 130 -16.77 -19.47 -10.58
N ARG A 131 -15.49 -19.68 -10.90
CA ARG A 131 -14.70 -20.85 -10.47
C ARG A 131 -14.24 -20.65 -9.02
N ALA A 132 -13.64 -21.68 -8.41
CA ALA A 132 -13.09 -21.58 -7.06
C ALA A 132 -12.06 -20.43 -6.89
N ASP A 133 -11.32 -20.09 -7.95
CA ASP A 133 -10.38 -18.96 -7.95
C ASP A 133 -11.07 -17.57 -8.01
N ASP A 134 -12.32 -17.51 -8.47
CA ASP A 134 -13.13 -16.29 -8.54
C ASP A 134 -13.82 -15.99 -7.19
N ASP A 135 -13.97 -16.99 -6.31
CA ASP A 135 -14.43 -16.80 -4.92
C ASP A 135 -13.44 -15.93 -4.13
N ASP A 136 -12.14 -16.07 -4.40
CA ASP A 136 -11.09 -15.23 -3.82
C ASP A 136 -11.26 -13.75 -4.22
N ILE A 137 -11.74 -13.47 -5.42
CA ILE A 137 -11.90 -12.09 -5.93
C ILE A 137 -12.99 -11.37 -5.13
N LEU A 138 -14.09 -12.05 -4.82
CA LEU A 138 -15.19 -11.46 -4.06
C LEU A 138 -14.84 -11.32 -2.59
N GLY A 139 -14.22 -12.34 -1.99
CA GLY A 139 -13.68 -12.23 -0.65
C GLY A 139 -12.74 -11.02 -0.53
N ASP A 140 -11.82 -10.87 -1.48
CA ASP A 140 -10.92 -9.72 -1.57
C ASP A 140 -11.69 -8.39 -1.72
N ALA A 141 -12.78 -8.35 -2.48
CA ALA A 141 -13.62 -7.16 -2.63
C ALA A 141 -14.37 -6.80 -1.34
N TYR A 142 -14.85 -7.80 -0.61
CA TYR A 142 -15.46 -7.62 0.70
C TYR A 142 -14.43 -7.06 1.69
N GLU A 143 -13.24 -7.66 1.77
CA GLU A 143 -12.12 -7.19 2.60
C GLU A 143 -11.68 -5.76 2.22
N TYR A 144 -11.65 -5.44 0.93
CA TYR A 144 -11.37 -4.09 0.43
C TYR A 144 -12.39 -3.08 0.97
N LEU A 145 -13.69 -3.37 0.86
CA LEU A 145 -14.75 -2.51 1.39
C LEU A 145 -14.63 -2.36 2.92
N MET A 146 -14.40 -3.46 3.63
CA MET A 146 -14.21 -3.44 5.08
C MET A 146 -13.05 -2.54 5.51
N ARG A 147 -11.91 -2.62 4.81
CA ARG A 147 -10.75 -1.73 5.03
C ARG A 147 -11.12 -0.27 4.82
N HIS A 148 -11.85 0.05 3.75
CA HIS A 148 -12.27 1.42 3.46
C HIS A 148 -13.21 1.96 4.54
N PHE A 149 -14.21 1.18 4.97
CA PHE A 149 -15.10 1.57 6.07
C PHE A 149 -14.36 1.73 7.40
N ALA A 150 -13.35 0.89 7.68
CA ALA A 150 -12.50 1.05 8.86
C ALA A 150 -11.68 2.35 8.81
N THR A 151 -11.22 2.75 7.63
CA THR A 151 -10.48 3.99 7.40
C THR A 151 -11.38 5.22 7.58
N GLU A 152 -12.56 5.24 6.97
CA GLU A 152 -13.49 6.38 7.03
C GLU A 152 -14.16 6.54 8.40
N SER A 153 -14.49 5.44 9.07
CA SER A 153 -15.29 5.51 10.31
C SER A 153 -14.52 6.13 11.47
N GLY A 154 -13.18 6.02 11.53
CA GLY A 154 -12.30 6.60 12.56
C GLY A 154 -12.56 6.16 14.02
N LYS A 155 -13.69 5.48 14.30
CA LYS A 155 -14.26 5.19 15.62
C LYS A 155 -13.87 3.80 16.17
N SER A 156 -13.24 2.94 15.36
CA SER A 156 -12.84 1.59 15.77
C SER A 156 -11.56 1.63 16.61
N LYS A 157 -11.59 1.20 17.88
CA LYS A 157 -10.38 0.96 18.69
C LYS A 157 -9.63 -0.32 18.26
N GLY A 158 -9.37 -0.48 16.97
CA GLY A 158 -8.67 -1.64 16.39
C GLY A 158 -9.46 -2.95 16.34
N GLN A 159 -10.48 -3.14 17.18
CA GLN A 159 -11.21 -4.40 17.32
C GLN A 159 -12.11 -4.78 16.13
N PHE A 160 -12.52 -3.82 15.29
CA PHE A 160 -13.42 -4.12 14.17
C PHE A 160 -12.68 -4.77 12.98
N TYR A 161 -11.49 -4.27 12.65
CA TYR A 161 -10.72 -4.70 11.48
C TYR A 161 -9.23 -4.58 11.77
N THR A 162 -8.52 -5.69 11.57
CA THR A 162 -7.06 -5.75 11.67
C THR A 162 -6.46 -5.48 10.30
N PRO A 163 -5.52 -4.51 10.13
CA PRO A 163 -4.88 -4.27 8.84
C PRO A 163 -4.33 -5.56 8.22
N ALA A 164 -4.68 -5.82 6.96
CA ALA A 164 -4.38 -7.08 6.28
C ALA A 164 -2.88 -7.41 6.29
N GLU A 165 -2.03 -6.38 6.22
CA GLU A 165 -0.58 -6.49 6.29
C GLU A 165 -0.11 -7.12 7.60
N VAL A 166 -0.70 -6.71 8.74
CA VAL A 166 -0.38 -7.27 10.06
C VAL A 166 -0.93 -8.69 10.19
N SER A 167 -2.14 -8.94 9.68
CA SER A 167 -2.74 -10.29 9.66
C SER A 167 -1.89 -11.29 8.89
N ARG A 168 -1.30 -10.89 7.74
CA ARG A 168 -0.38 -11.72 6.96
C ARG A 168 0.92 -12.03 7.71
N ILE A 169 1.48 -11.06 8.44
CA ILE A 169 2.64 -11.30 9.31
C ILE A 169 2.30 -12.38 10.33
N ILE A 170 1.18 -12.22 11.05
CA ILE A 170 0.76 -13.17 12.08
C ILE A 170 0.57 -14.58 11.51
N ALA A 171 -0.17 -14.72 10.41
CA ALA A 171 -0.43 -16.02 9.80
C ALA A 171 0.88 -16.75 9.44
N ARG A 172 1.86 -16.04 8.87
CA ARG A 172 3.16 -16.60 8.47
C ARG A 172 4.06 -16.95 9.64
N ILE A 173 4.21 -16.07 10.64
CA ILE A 173 5.12 -16.30 11.78
C ILE A 173 4.64 -17.40 12.73
N LEU A 174 3.35 -17.77 12.69
CA LEU A 174 2.83 -18.95 13.39
C LEU A 174 3.37 -20.25 12.81
N GLY A 175 3.86 -20.23 11.56
CA GLY A 175 4.45 -21.39 10.90
C GLY A 175 3.44 -22.43 10.42
N ILE A 176 2.14 -22.09 10.36
CA ILE A 176 1.07 -23.03 9.99
C ILE A 176 1.28 -23.64 8.59
N ARG A 177 1.85 -22.88 7.65
CA ARG A 177 2.19 -23.35 6.30
C ARG A 177 3.17 -24.53 6.26
N TYR A 178 4.03 -24.64 7.27
CA TYR A 178 5.03 -25.70 7.38
C TYR A 178 4.59 -26.82 8.32
N ALA A 179 3.47 -26.64 9.03
CA ALA A 179 2.88 -27.67 9.86
C ALA A 179 2.13 -28.70 9.00
N SER A 180 2.04 -29.93 9.52
CA SER A 180 1.13 -30.93 8.97
C SER A 180 -0.30 -30.59 9.40
N THR A 181 -1.03 -29.89 8.54
CA THR A 181 -2.42 -29.47 8.80
C THR A 181 -3.42 -30.50 8.27
N THR A 182 -4.54 -30.64 8.96
CA THR A 182 -5.70 -31.42 8.53
C THR A 182 -6.99 -30.68 8.90
N SER A 183 -8.15 -31.23 8.53
CA SER A 183 -9.45 -30.68 8.96
C SER A 183 -9.63 -30.66 10.49
N SER A 184 -8.90 -31.51 11.23
CA SER A 184 -8.89 -31.50 12.70
C SER A 184 -7.96 -30.44 13.31
N THR A 185 -7.10 -29.80 12.51
CA THR A 185 -6.33 -28.63 12.96
C THR A 185 -7.29 -27.48 13.23
N THR A 186 -7.11 -26.82 14.37
CA THR A 186 -8.03 -25.79 14.85
C THR A 186 -7.37 -24.44 15.03
N ALA A 187 -8.02 -23.38 14.55
CA ALA A 187 -7.63 -21.99 14.78
C ALA A 187 -8.75 -21.23 15.49
N TYR A 188 -8.42 -20.45 16.51
CA TYR A 188 -9.37 -19.69 17.31
C TYR A 188 -8.99 -18.20 17.39
N ASP A 189 -9.99 -17.33 17.28
CA ASP A 189 -9.86 -15.92 17.62
C ASP A 189 -10.94 -15.50 18.67
N PRO A 190 -10.54 -15.18 19.92
CA PRO A 190 -11.45 -14.81 20.99
C PRO A 190 -12.07 -13.42 20.84
N THR A 191 -11.58 -12.60 19.92
CA THR A 191 -12.00 -11.22 19.65
C THR A 191 -11.95 -10.98 18.15
N CYS A 192 -12.68 -11.81 17.39
CA CYS A 192 -12.43 -12.00 15.97
C CYS A 192 -12.79 -10.80 15.10
N GLY A 193 -13.54 -9.81 15.61
CA GLY A 193 -13.94 -8.65 14.83
C GLY A 193 -14.64 -9.10 13.56
N SER A 194 -14.16 -8.64 12.40
CA SER A 194 -14.59 -9.04 11.06
C SER A 194 -14.24 -10.47 10.63
N GLY A 195 -13.48 -11.21 11.42
CA GLY A 195 -12.95 -12.53 11.06
C GLY A 195 -11.74 -12.49 10.12
N SER A 196 -11.32 -11.31 9.64
CA SER A 196 -10.26 -11.16 8.63
C SER A 196 -8.91 -11.74 9.07
N LEU A 197 -8.54 -11.57 10.34
CA LEU A 197 -7.31 -12.15 10.89
C LEU A 197 -7.34 -13.69 10.85
N LEU A 198 -8.48 -14.27 11.23
CA LEU A 198 -8.67 -15.72 11.26
C LEU A 198 -8.69 -16.31 9.83
N LEU A 199 -9.26 -15.59 8.86
CA LEU A 199 -9.20 -15.96 7.45
C LEU A 199 -7.76 -16.01 6.91
N LYS A 200 -6.90 -15.04 7.29
CA LYS A 200 -5.48 -15.08 6.88
C LYS A 200 -4.73 -16.26 7.45
N VAL A 201 -5.09 -16.75 8.64
CA VAL A 201 -4.54 -18.00 9.17
C VAL A 201 -5.01 -19.21 8.35
N ALA A 202 -6.28 -19.22 7.94
CA ALA A 202 -6.84 -20.29 7.11
C ALA A 202 -6.19 -20.34 5.72
N GLU A 203 -6.00 -19.19 5.07
CA GLU A 203 -5.34 -19.04 3.76
C GLU A 203 -3.88 -19.51 3.77
N GLU A 204 -3.18 -19.35 4.90
CA GLU A 204 -1.77 -19.76 5.04
C GLU A 204 -1.61 -21.27 5.27
N ALA A 205 -2.68 -21.97 5.68
CA ALA A 205 -2.68 -23.42 5.85
C ALA A 205 -2.76 -24.13 4.48
N ARG A 206 -2.05 -25.26 4.33
CA ARG A 206 -2.05 -26.04 3.07
C ARG A 206 -3.31 -26.87 2.84
N THR A 207 -4.12 -27.03 3.89
CA THR A 207 -5.37 -27.79 3.87
C THR A 207 -6.42 -27.01 4.64
N LYS A 208 -7.70 -27.23 4.34
CA LYS A 208 -8.81 -26.68 5.12
C LYS A 208 -8.67 -27.05 6.61
N ILE A 209 -8.79 -26.06 7.49
CA ILE A 209 -8.75 -26.20 8.95
C ILE A 209 -10.09 -25.79 9.57
N THR A 210 -10.33 -26.14 10.83
CA THR A 210 -11.55 -25.73 11.52
C THR A 210 -11.35 -24.38 12.23
N LEU A 211 -12.21 -23.41 11.92
CA LEU A 211 -12.15 -22.05 12.42
C LEU A 211 -13.17 -21.79 13.53
N TYR A 212 -12.72 -21.14 14.60
CA TYR A 212 -13.53 -20.74 15.75
C TYR A 212 -13.35 -19.24 15.99
N GLY A 213 -14.43 -18.49 16.11
CA GLY A 213 -14.39 -17.05 16.37
C GLY A 213 -15.40 -16.64 17.42
N GLN A 214 -15.02 -15.75 18.31
CA GLN A 214 -15.94 -15.10 19.24
C GLN A 214 -15.86 -13.59 19.08
N GLU A 215 -17.02 -12.94 19.01
CA GLU A 215 -17.13 -11.48 18.91
C GLU A 215 -18.23 -10.96 19.83
N LYS A 216 -17.97 -9.86 20.54
CA LYS A 216 -18.91 -9.28 21.49
C LYS A 216 -20.05 -8.56 20.79
N ASP A 217 -19.75 -7.79 19.75
CA ASP A 217 -20.73 -6.99 19.02
C ASP A 217 -21.54 -7.85 18.04
N ALA A 218 -22.87 -7.76 18.13
CA ALA A 218 -23.76 -8.62 17.34
C ALA A 218 -23.63 -8.36 15.83
N THR A 219 -23.65 -7.09 15.42
CA THR A 219 -23.50 -6.69 14.01
C THR A 219 -22.16 -7.18 13.46
N THR A 220 -21.07 -6.94 14.19
CA THR A 220 -19.72 -7.35 13.77
C THR A 220 -19.59 -8.88 13.69
N SER A 221 -20.16 -9.62 14.64
CA SER A 221 -20.19 -11.09 14.58
C SER A 221 -20.95 -11.62 13.35
N GLY A 222 -22.02 -10.92 12.95
CA GLY A 222 -22.77 -11.17 11.74
C GLY A 222 -21.94 -11.00 10.48
N LEU A 223 -21.25 -9.86 10.37
CA LEU A 223 -20.33 -9.56 9.27
C LEU A 223 -19.21 -10.60 9.19
N ALA A 224 -18.62 -11.01 10.32
CA ALA A 224 -17.61 -12.06 10.33
C ALA A 224 -18.12 -13.38 9.77
N ARG A 225 -19.35 -13.78 10.10
CA ARG A 225 -19.95 -14.99 9.55
C ARG A 225 -20.19 -14.88 8.05
N MET A 226 -20.66 -13.72 7.56
CA MET A 226 -20.79 -13.47 6.12
C MET A 226 -19.43 -13.53 5.43
N ASN A 227 -18.41 -12.93 6.03
CA ASN A 227 -17.05 -12.89 5.52
C ASN A 227 -16.45 -14.30 5.37
N MET A 228 -16.68 -15.18 6.35
CA MET A 228 -16.29 -16.58 6.30
C MET A 228 -16.93 -17.32 5.12
N ILE A 229 -18.22 -17.09 4.85
CA ILE A 229 -18.93 -17.72 3.73
C ILE A 229 -18.40 -17.22 2.37
N LEU A 230 -18.09 -15.92 2.27
CA LEU A 230 -17.54 -15.30 1.07
C LEU A 230 -16.14 -15.85 0.74
N HIS A 231 -15.34 -16.16 1.76
CA HIS A 231 -14.02 -16.77 1.61
C HIS A 231 -14.05 -18.31 1.68
N ASN A 232 -15.14 -18.95 1.24
CA ASN A 232 -15.27 -20.41 1.15
C ASN A 232 -15.02 -21.18 2.47
N ASN A 233 -15.31 -20.55 3.62
CA ASN A 233 -15.23 -21.13 4.96
C ASN A 233 -16.61 -21.18 5.66
N PRO A 234 -17.67 -21.73 5.05
CA PRO A 234 -19.02 -21.70 5.62
C PRO A 234 -19.20 -22.51 6.91
N GLU A 235 -18.28 -23.44 7.20
CA GLU A 235 -18.28 -24.27 8.41
C GLU A 235 -17.64 -23.56 9.61
N ALA A 236 -17.08 -22.36 9.43
CA ALA A 236 -16.49 -21.58 10.51
C ALA A 236 -17.52 -21.29 11.61
N LEU A 237 -17.14 -21.54 12.87
CA LEU A 237 -18.00 -21.35 14.02
C LEU A 237 -17.75 -19.97 14.62
N ILE A 238 -18.57 -19.00 14.21
CA ILE A 238 -18.56 -17.63 14.76
C ILE A 238 -19.71 -17.47 15.75
N VAL A 239 -19.41 -17.10 16.99
CA VAL A 239 -20.43 -16.96 18.06
C VAL A 239 -20.37 -15.58 18.68
N GLN A 240 -21.55 -14.98 18.87
CA GLN A 240 -21.71 -13.71 19.57
C GLN A 240 -21.61 -13.90 21.10
N GLY A 241 -20.80 -13.08 21.77
CA GLY A 241 -20.69 -13.04 23.23
C GLY A 241 -19.38 -12.43 23.73
N ASN A 242 -19.35 -11.95 24.98
CA ASN A 242 -18.14 -11.41 25.59
C ASN A 242 -17.17 -12.52 26.01
N THR A 243 -15.98 -12.57 25.40
CA THR A 243 -14.95 -13.60 25.64
C THR A 243 -14.54 -13.75 27.11
N LEU A 244 -14.51 -12.65 27.87
CA LEU A 244 -14.00 -12.69 29.24
C LEU A 244 -15.07 -13.17 30.22
N THR A 245 -16.30 -12.67 30.11
CA THR A 245 -17.40 -12.98 31.05
C THR A 245 -18.23 -14.20 30.64
N ASP A 246 -18.32 -14.48 29.34
CA ASP A 246 -19.14 -15.54 28.76
C ASP A 246 -18.40 -16.21 27.59
N PRO A 247 -17.30 -16.93 27.88
CA PRO A 247 -16.57 -17.67 26.85
C PRO A 247 -17.44 -18.79 26.28
N LYS A 248 -17.59 -18.78 24.94
CA LYS A 248 -18.53 -19.66 24.24
C LYS A 248 -17.96 -21.03 23.90
N PHE A 249 -16.64 -21.13 23.74
CA PHE A 249 -15.98 -22.38 23.39
C PHE A 249 -15.40 -23.07 24.62
N LYS A 250 -16.13 -24.09 25.10
CA LYS A 250 -15.84 -24.85 26.32
C LYS A 250 -15.84 -26.35 26.07
N GLU A 251 -15.09 -27.08 26.87
CA GLU A 251 -15.11 -28.54 26.98
C GLU A 251 -15.42 -28.88 28.44
N GLY A 252 -16.70 -29.19 28.71
CA GLY A 252 -17.23 -29.26 30.07
C GLY A 252 -17.11 -27.92 30.80
N GLU A 253 -16.52 -27.94 31.99
CA GLU A 253 -16.27 -26.76 32.83
C GLU A 253 -14.99 -26.00 32.45
N THR A 254 -14.23 -26.46 31.46
CA THR A 254 -12.96 -25.85 31.05
C THR A 254 -13.06 -25.16 29.69
N LEU A 255 -12.14 -24.23 29.40
CA LEU A 255 -12.05 -23.65 28.06
C LEU A 255 -11.60 -24.71 27.05
N LYS A 256 -12.22 -24.70 25.87
CA LYS A 256 -11.73 -25.48 24.74
C LYS A 256 -10.32 -25.02 24.38
N THR A 257 -9.48 -25.98 23.98
CA THR A 257 -8.09 -25.69 23.57
C THR A 257 -7.88 -25.89 22.07
N PHE A 258 -7.03 -25.05 21.48
CA PHE A 258 -6.81 -24.97 20.04
C PHE A 258 -5.33 -25.09 19.68
N ASP A 259 -5.05 -25.48 18.43
CA ASP A 259 -3.69 -25.58 17.89
C ASP A 259 -3.10 -24.17 17.64
N TYR A 260 -3.93 -23.29 17.09
CA TYR A 260 -3.58 -21.91 16.82
C TYR A 260 -4.56 -20.95 17.49
N VAL A 261 -4.06 -19.89 18.12
CA VAL A 261 -4.89 -18.80 18.64
C VAL A 261 -4.33 -17.45 18.21
N VAL A 262 -5.14 -16.67 17.49
CA VAL A 262 -4.78 -15.31 17.05
C VAL A 262 -5.74 -14.31 17.66
N ALA A 263 -5.30 -13.08 17.92
CA ALA A 263 -6.21 -12.06 18.41
C ALA A 263 -5.70 -10.63 18.17
N ASN A 264 -6.65 -9.74 17.91
CA ASN A 264 -6.49 -8.28 18.03
C ASN A 264 -7.53 -7.74 19.04
N PRO A 265 -7.31 -7.94 20.35
CA PRO A 265 -8.29 -7.53 21.35
C PRO A 265 -8.42 -6.00 21.44
N PRO A 266 -9.52 -5.48 22.02
CA PRO A 266 -9.66 -4.06 22.30
C PRO A 266 -8.52 -3.52 23.17
N PHE A 267 -7.78 -2.52 22.67
CA PHE A 267 -6.63 -1.98 23.39
C PHE A 267 -7.05 -1.30 24.69
N SER A 268 -6.42 -1.72 25.79
CA SER A 268 -6.58 -1.16 27.14
C SER A 268 -8.06 -1.04 27.53
N ASP A 269 -8.83 -2.12 27.38
CA ASP A 269 -10.22 -2.18 27.84
C ASP A 269 -10.28 -1.84 29.33
N LYS A 270 -10.92 -0.70 29.63
CA LYS A 270 -11.02 -0.12 30.97
C LYS A 270 -12.09 -0.79 31.83
N ARG A 271 -12.91 -1.66 31.25
CA ARG A 271 -14.08 -2.30 31.89
C ARG A 271 -14.11 -3.82 31.67
N TRP A 272 -12.97 -4.42 31.35
CA TRP A 272 -12.82 -5.83 31.01
C TRP A 272 -13.37 -6.80 32.08
N SER A 273 -13.28 -6.43 33.36
CA SER A 273 -13.75 -7.25 34.48
C SER A 273 -15.22 -7.03 34.85
N THR A 274 -15.97 -6.24 34.08
CA THR A 274 -17.40 -6.00 34.36
C THR A 274 -18.18 -7.29 34.17
N GLY A 275 -18.71 -7.88 35.25
CA GLY A 275 -19.41 -9.17 35.21
C GLY A 275 -18.49 -10.39 35.33
N LEU A 276 -17.23 -10.20 35.71
CA LEU A 276 -16.25 -11.26 35.99
C LEU A 276 -15.56 -10.95 37.33
N ASP A 277 -15.52 -11.91 38.25
CA ASP A 277 -14.63 -11.84 39.42
C ASP A 277 -13.29 -12.50 39.06
N PRO A 278 -12.21 -11.73 38.85
CA PRO A 278 -10.94 -12.30 38.41
C PRO A 278 -10.24 -13.13 39.50
N LEU A 279 -10.58 -12.93 40.78
CA LEU A 279 -10.01 -13.70 41.88
C LEU A 279 -10.61 -15.11 41.96
N HIS A 280 -11.86 -15.26 41.51
CA HIS A 280 -12.59 -16.51 41.46
C HIS A 280 -12.97 -16.88 40.01
N ASP A 281 -12.03 -16.70 39.09
CA ASP A 281 -12.25 -17.04 37.68
C ASP A 281 -12.44 -18.55 37.50
N PRO A 282 -13.61 -19.04 37.02
CA PRO A 282 -13.91 -20.47 36.94
C PRO A 282 -13.01 -21.22 35.94
N TYR A 283 -12.31 -20.49 35.07
CA TYR A 283 -11.46 -21.06 34.02
C TYR A 283 -9.97 -21.08 34.37
N ASP A 284 -9.59 -20.63 35.58
CA ASP A 284 -8.21 -20.53 36.07
C ASP A 284 -7.27 -19.72 35.12
N ARG A 285 -7.79 -18.70 34.40
CA ARG A 285 -6.98 -17.91 33.47
C ARG A 285 -5.92 -17.08 34.20
N PHE A 286 -6.26 -16.55 35.37
CA PHE A 286 -5.41 -15.61 36.11
C PHE A 286 -4.59 -16.28 37.23
N LYS A 287 -5.07 -17.40 37.78
CA LYS A 287 -4.46 -18.10 38.93
C LYS A 287 -2.95 -18.39 38.78
N PRO A 288 -2.42 -18.81 37.60
CA PRO A 288 -1.00 -19.09 37.44
C PRO A 288 -0.09 -17.86 37.23
N PHE A 289 -0.67 -16.67 37.02
CA PHE A 289 0.06 -15.49 36.52
C PHE A 289 -0.18 -14.21 37.33
N GLY A 290 -1.33 -14.07 37.97
CA GLY A 290 -1.80 -12.85 38.59
C GLY A 290 -2.96 -12.19 37.84
N VAL A 291 -3.64 -11.27 38.53
CA VAL A 291 -4.82 -10.55 38.01
C VAL A 291 -4.40 -9.23 37.35
N PRO A 292 -4.82 -8.98 36.09
CA PRO A 292 -4.57 -7.69 35.43
C PRO A 292 -5.20 -6.50 36.17
N PRO A 293 -4.68 -5.26 36.01
CA PRO A 293 -5.31 -4.08 36.59
C PRO A 293 -6.75 -3.87 36.05
N ALA A 294 -7.68 -3.44 36.89
CA ALA A 294 -9.10 -3.26 36.52
C ALA A 294 -9.33 -2.33 35.31
N LYS A 295 -8.42 -1.38 35.06
CA LYS A 295 -8.49 -0.42 33.94
C LYS A 295 -7.60 -0.80 32.74
N GLN A 296 -6.96 -1.98 32.76
CA GLN A 296 -6.05 -2.47 31.72
C GLN A 296 -6.34 -3.94 31.42
N GLY A 297 -7.25 -4.20 30.48
CA GLY A 297 -7.67 -5.55 30.08
C GLY A 297 -6.71 -6.31 29.18
N ASP A 298 -5.60 -5.69 28.75
CA ASP A 298 -4.68 -6.25 27.74
C ASP A 298 -4.19 -7.67 28.13
N TYR A 299 -3.69 -7.83 29.36
CA TYR A 299 -3.27 -9.16 29.86
C TYR A 299 -4.45 -10.10 30.13
N ALA A 300 -5.68 -9.62 30.32
CA ALA A 300 -6.82 -10.50 30.51
C ALA A 300 -7.10 -11.32 29.25
N TYR A 301 -7.03 -10.67 28.08
CA TYR A 301 -7.15 -11.32 26.78
C TYR A 301 -5.94 -12.21 26.48
N LEU A 302 -4.71 -11.76 26.75
CA LEU A 302 -3.52 -12.59 26.54
C LEU A 302 -3.54 -13.87 27.39
N LEU A 303 -3.97 -13.78 28.64
CA LEU A 303 -4.07 -14.95 29.52
C LEU A 303 -5.23 -15.88 29.13
N HIS A 304 -6.33 -15.35 28.59
CA HIS A 304 -7.37 -16.16 27.94
C HIS A 304 -6.79 -16.95 26.76
N ILE A 305 -6.01 -16.31 25.89
CA ILE A 305 -5.32 -16.97 24.77
C ILE A 305 -4.39 -18.09 25.25
N VAL A 306 -3.54 -17.80 26.24
CA VAL A 306 -2.61 -18.79 26.82
C VAL A 306 -3.35 -19.99 27.40
N ARG A 307 -4.54 -19.77 28.00
CA ARG A 307 -5.39 -20.83 28.55
C ARG A 307 -6.11 -21.63 27.47
N SER A 308 -6.51 -20.99 26.37
CA SER A 308 -7.14 -21.61 25.20
C SER A 308 -6.16 -22.29 24.23
N LEU A 309 -4.84 -22.24 24.47
CA LEU A 309 -3.86 -22.97 23.67
C LEU A 309 -3.62 -24.38 24.20
N LYS A 310 -3.57 -25.37 23.30
CA LYS A 310 -3.05 -26.72 23.59
C LYS A 310 -1.60 -26.65 24.13
N SER A 311 -1.10 -27.74 24.71
CA SER A 311 0.28 -27.81 25.21
C SER A 311 1.34 -27.60 24.11
N THR A 312 1.02 -27.96 22.87
CA THR A 312 1.85 -27.72 21.66
C THR A 312 1.34 -26.54 20.83
N GLY A 313 0.37 -25.78 21.35
CA GLY A 313 -0.28 -24.71 20.62
C GLY A 313 0.58 -23.46 20.46
N LYS A 314 0.36 -22.76 19.35
CA LYS A 314 1.03 -21.51 18.98
C LYS A 314 0.01 -20.39 18.87
N GLY A 315 0.38 -19.18 19.28
CA GLY A 315 -0.51 -18.04 19.19
C GLY A 315 0.20 -16.72 18.96
N ALA A 316 -0.56 -15.73 18.53
CA ALA A 316 -0.05 -14.38 18.30
C ALA A 316 -1.12 -13.37 18.68
N CYS A 317 -0.75 -12.40 19.51
CA CYS A 317 -1.68 -11.38 20.00
C CYS A 317 -1.11 -9.99 19.74
N ILE A 318 -1.93 -9.13 19.14
CA ILE A 318 -1.59 -7.71 18.92
C ILE A 318 -1.97 -6.93 20.18
N LEU A 319 -1.00 -6.24 20.77
CA LEU A 319 -1.20 -5.49 22.01
C LEU A 319 -0.47 -4.13 21.95
N PRO A 320 -0.91 -3.12 22.70
CA PRO A 320 -0.16 -1.85 22.81
C PRO A 320 1.16 -2.07 23.54
N HIS A 321 2.20 -1.29 23.22
CA HIS A 321 3.53 -1.42 23.85
C HIS A 321 3.53 -1.37 25.38
N GLY A 322 2.51 -0.76 26.01
CA GLY A 322 2.38 -0.70 27.47
C GLY A 322 2.52 -2.06 28.16
N VAL A 323 2.05 -3.15 27.55
CA VAL A 323 2.17 -4.51 28.15
C VAL A 323 3.62 -4.94 28.35
N LEU A 324 4.55 -4.39 27.56
CA LEU A 324 5.97 -4.73 27.59
C LEU A 324 6.69 -4.16 28.82
N PHE A 325 6.22 -3.03 29.38
CA PHE A 325 6.98 -2.29 30.39
C PHE A 325 6.19 -1.74 31.57
N ARG A 326 4.86 -1.73 31.54
CA ARG A 326 4.06 -1.28 32.70
C ARG A 326 4.37 -2.13 33.94
N GLY A 327 4.38 -1.47 35.11
CA GLY A 327 4.75 -2.05 36.40
C GLY A 327 3.63 -2.78 37.13
N ASN A 328 3.77 -2.95 38.45
CA ASN A 328 2.77 -3.55 39.35
C ASN A 328 2.34 -4.96 38.90
N SER A 329 1.03 -5.27 38.92
CA SER A 329 0.54 -6.61 38.60
C SER A 329 0.87 -7.05 37.17
N GLU A 330 1.00 -6.13 36.21
CA GLU A 330 1.43 -6.47 34.85
C GLU A 330 2.89 -6.92 34.80
N ALA A 331 3.77 -6.40 35.68
CA ALA A 331 5.15 -6.87 35.78
C ALA A 331 5.23 -8.30 36.33
N GLU A 332 4.37 -8.65 37.29
CA GLU A 332 4.27 -10.02 37.83
C GLU A 332 3.77 -11.01 36.77
N ILE A 333 2.71 -10.65 36.04
CA ILE A 333 2.17 -11.48 34.96
C ILE A 333 3.23 -11.68 33.88
N ARG A 334 3.92 -10.61 33.47
CA ARG A 334 4.99 -10.67 32.47
C ARG A 334 6.13 -11.57 32.93
N ARG A 335 6.59 -11.41 34.18
CA ARG A 335 7.61 -12.28 34.80
C ARG A 335 7.19 -13.75 34.76
N ALA A 336 5.94 -14.05 35.12
CA ALA A 336 5.42 -15.42 35.10
C ALA A 336 5.38 -16.02 33.68
N LEU A 337 4.96 -15.25 32.67
CA LEU A 337 4.94 -15.67 31.27
C LEU A 337 6.36 -15.94 30.74
N VAL A 338 7.32 -15.05 31.04
CA VAL A 338 8.73 -15.21 30.66
C VAL A 338 9.34 -16.45 31.33
N ARG A 339 9.12 -16.65 32.63
CA ARG A 339 9.67 -17.81 33.37
C ARG A 339 9.10 -19.14 32.91
N LYS A 340 7.86 -19.17 32.42
CA LYS A 340 7.29 -20.37 31.78
C LYS A 340 7.82 -20.60 30.36
N GLY A 341 8.59 -19.64 29.82
CA GLY A 341 9.11 -19.64 28.47
C GLY A 341 8.04 -19.43 27.41
N TYR A 342 6.81 -19.04 27.75
CA TYR A 342 5.69 -19.03 26.78
C TYR A 342 5.82 -17.97 25.69
N ILE A 343 6.51 -16.86 25.96
CA ILE A 343 6.76 -15.83 24.95
C ILE A 343 7.95 -16.28 24.09
N LYS A 344 7.69 -16.58 22.82
CA LYS A 344 8.71 -16.95 21.82
C LYS A 344 9.40 -15.73 21.22
N GLY A 345 8.63 -14.68 20.97
CA GLY A 345 9.15 -13.47 20.36
C GLY A 345 8.21 -12.28 20.45
N ILE A 346 8.77 -11.10 20.19
CA ILE A 346 8.07 -9.81 20.20
C ILE A 346 8.45 -9.05 18.94
N ILE A 347 7.46 -8.55 18.23
CA ILE A 347 7.65 -7.74 17.02
C ILE A 347 7.02 -6.37 17.26
N GLY A 348 7.83 -5.33 17.40
CA GLY A 348 7.37 -3.94 17.46
C GLY A 348 6.96 -3.46 16.07
N LEU A 349 5.75 -2.92 15.95
CA LEU A 349 5.22 -2.42 14.70
C LEU A 349 5.31 -0.88 14.63
N PRO A 350 5.31 -0.30 13.41
CA PRO A 350 5.19 1.14 13.22
C PRO A 350 3.98 1.75 13.96
N ALA A 351 4.15 2.97 14.45
CA ALA A 351 3.04 3.77 14.95
C ALA A 351 2.04 4.09 13.83
N ASN A 352 0.83 4.54 14.17
CA ASN A 352 -0.20 4.94 13.19
C ASN A 352 -0.60 3.88 12.13
N LEU A 353 -0.35 2.58 12.38
CA LEU A 353 -0.84 1.51 11.51
C LEU A 353 -2.33 1.20 11.71
N PHE A 354 -2.79 1.21 12.97
CA PHE A 354 -4.14 0.79 13.31
C PHE A 354 -5.16 1.92 13.13
N TYR A 355 -6.36 1.57 12.70
CA TYR A 355 -7.48 2.51 12.62
C TYR A 355 -7.95 2.89 14.03
N GLY A 356 -8.37 4.14 14.20
CA GLY A 356 -8.86 4.72 15.48
C GLY A 356 -7.86 4.84 16.63
N THR A 357 -6.57 4.52 16.43
CA THR A 357 -5.49 4.88 17.37
C THR A 357 -4.20 5.23 16.62
N GLY A 358 -3.36 6.08 17.20
CA GLY A 358 -2.01 6.36 16.70
C GLY A 358 -0.91 5.65 17.47
N ILE A 359 -1.27 4.96 18.55
CA ILE A 359 -0.33 4.31 19.47
C ILE A 359 0.38 3.15 18.75
N PRO A 360 1.71 2.99 18.91
CA PRO A 360 2.42 1.82 18.42
C PRO A 360 1.97 0.55 19.12
N ALA A 361 1.84 -0.53 18.35
CA ALA A 361 1.48 -1.84 18.82
C ALA A 361 2.63 -2.83 18.59
N CYS A 362 2.58 -3.94 19.31
CA CYS A 362 3.49 -5.07 19.10
C CYS A 362 2.70 -6.35 18.92
N ILE A 363 3.30 -7.32 18.23
CA ILE A 363 2.82 -8.71 18.19
C ILE A 363 3.59 -9.48 19.26
N ILE A 364 2.89 -10.07 20.22
CA ILE A 364 3.45 -11.05 21.16
C ILE A 364 3.17 -12.44 20.60
N VAL A 365 4.25 -13.17 20.28
CA VAL A 365 4.16 -14.55 19.79
C VAL A 365 4.31 -15.50 20.96
N ILE A 366 3.27 -16.30 21.18
CA ILE A 366 3.19 -17.34 22.20
C ILE A 366 3.45 -18.70 21.56
N ASP A 367 4.31 -19.50 22.15
CA ASP A 367 4.58 -20.86 21.70
C ASP A 367 4.76 -21.77 22.90
N LYS A 368 3.78 -22.65 23.15
CA LYS A 368 3.83 -23.58 24.28
C LYS A 368 4.62 -24.84 23.93
N GLU A 369 4.83 -25.11 22.65
CA GLU A 369 5.73 -26.16 22.18
C GLU A 369 7.15 -25.87 22.68
N GLU A 370 7.71 -26.86 23.36
CA GLU A 370 9.06 -26.84 23.93
C GLU A 370 9.40 -25.62 24.80
N ALA A 371 8.39 -24.96 25.39
CA ALA A 371 8.59 -23.70 26.11
C ALA A 371 9.62 -23.79 27.25
N GLN A 372 9.75 -24.96 27.89
CA GLN A 372 10.72 -25.19 28.97
C GLN A 372 12.18 -25.20 28.50
N ASN A 373 12.43 -25.47 27.20
CA ASN A 373 13.77 -25.53 26.63
C ASN A 373 14.26 -24.17 26.12
N ARG A 374 13.36 -23.20 26.00
CA ARG A 374 13.64 -21.86 25.45
C ARG A 374 14.67 -21.12 26.30
N LYS A 375 15.56 -20.36 25.65
CA LYS A 375 16.68 -19.64 26.31
C LYS A 375 16.52 -18.12 26.33
N GLY A 376 15.54 -17.61 25.58
CA GLY A 376 15.37 -16.18 25.37
C GLY A 376 14.13 -15.87 24.55
N ILE A 377 13.95 -14.58 24.26
CA ILE A 377 12.88 -14.04 23.44
C ILE A 377 13.50 -13.42 22.20
N PHE A 378 13.06 -13.83 21.01
CA PHE A 378 13.50 -13.19 19.78
C PHE A 378 12.74 -11.88 19.57
N MET A 379 13.45 -10.76 19.54
CA MET A 379 12.86 -9.43 19.45
C MET A 379 13.16 -8.79 18.09
N ILE A 380 12.15 -8.13 17.51
CA ILE A 380 12.26 -7.33 16.29
C ILE A 380 11.70 -5.94 16.56
N ASP A 381 12.44 -4.90 16.21
CA ASP A 381 11.94 -3.53 16.10
C ASP A 381 11.74 -3.17 14.63
N ALA A 382 10.51 -3.32 14.14
CA ALA A 382 10.14 -2.96 12.77
C ALA A 382 9.52 -1.56 12.67
N SER A 383 9.65 -0.72 13.70
CA SER A 383 8.94 0.56 13.80
C SER A 383 9.24 1.56 12.66
N ALA A 384 10.40 1.43 12.00
CA ALA A 384 10.82 2.28 10.89
C ALA A 384 10.38 1.77 9.50
N GLY A 385 9.95 0.51 9.37
CA GLY A 385 9.60 -0.10 8.09
C GLY A 385 8.15 0.17 7.70
N PHE A 386 7.89 1.29 7.01
CA PHE A 386 6.55 1.63 6.50
C PHE A 386 6.62 2.66 5.37
N MET A 387 5.50 2.84 4.66
CA MET A 387 5.21 4.00 3.82
C MET A 387 4.07 4.84 4.42
N LYS A 388 4.03 6.13 4.10
CA LYS A 388 2.91 7.01 4.43
C LYS A 388 1.73 6.74 3.48
N ASP A 389 0.54 6.65 4.04
CA ASP A 389 -0.73 6.48 3.34
C ASP A 389 -1.76 7.44 3.96
N GLY A 390 -1.78 8.68 3.45
CA GLY A 390 -2.50 9.80 4.07
C GLY A 390 -2.05 10.03 5.53
N PRO A 391 -2.97 10.09 6.51
CA PRO A 391 -2.63 10.26 7.93
C PRO A 391 -2.13 8.97 8.60
N LYS A 392 -2.16 7.83 7.89
CA LYS A 392 -1.79 6.51 8.42
C LYS A 392 -0.45 6.04 7.85
N ASN A 393 0.14 5.08 8.55
CA ASN A 393 1.27 4.33 8.04
C ASN A 393 0.74 3.02 7.44
N ARG A 394 1.46 2.46 6.47
CA ARG A 394 1.16 1.17 5.86
C ARG A 394 2.44 0.37 5.68
N LEU A 395 2.39 -0.92 5.95
CA LEU A 395 3.51 -1.82 5.66
C LEU A 395 3.55 -2.12 4.17
N ARG A 396 4.72 -2.01 3.56
CA ARG A 396 4.96 -2.43 2.18
C ARG A 396 5.14 -3.95 2.12
N ALA A 397 5.15 -4.51 0.92
CA ALA A 397 5.38 -5.94 0.74
C ALA A 397 6.76 -6.36 1.30
N GLN A 398 7.78 -5.50 1.11
CA GLN A 398 9.12 -5.70 1.65
C GLN A 398 9.18 -5.71 3.18
N ASP A 399 8.40 -4.84 3.84
CA ASP A 399 8.39 -4.73 5.30
C ASP A 399 7.81 -6.02 5.90
N ILE A 400 6.69 -6.50 5.33
CA ILE A 400 6.05 -7.78 5.71
C ILE A 400 7.03 -8.94 5.52
N HIS A 401 7.65 -9.03 4.34
CA HIS A 401 8.56 -10.12 4.00
C HIS A 401 9.76 -10.14 4.96
N LYS A 402 10.44 -9.00 5.14
CA LYS A 402 11.58 -8.87 6.06
C LYS A 402 11.23 -9.26 7.49
N ILE A 403 10.07 -8.85 8.02
CA ILE A 403 9.63 -9.24 9.37
C ILE A 403 9.50 -10.76 9.46
N VAL A 404 8.82 -11.38 8.49
CA VAL A 404 8.57 -12.83 8.47
C VAL A 404 9.88 -13.61 8.33
N ASP A 405 10.74 -13.20 7.41
CA ASP A 405 12.03 -13.84 7.15
C ASP A 405 12.94 -13.80 8.37
N VAL A 406 13.11 -12.60 8.95
CA VAL A 406 13.95 -12.39 10.13
C VAL A 406 13.40 -13.16 11.33
N PHE A 407 12.08 -13.16 11.54
CA PHE A 407 11.46 -13.90 12.64
C PHE A 407 11.58 -15.41 12.49
N THR A 408 11.27 -15.93 11.30
CA THR A 408 11.24 -17.37 11.03
C THR A 408 12.65 -17.97 11.10
N LYS A 409 13.66 -17.24 10.59
CA LYS A 409 15.07 -17.64 10.64
C LYS A 409 15.75 -17.29 11.97
N GLN A 410 15.10 -16.51 12.83
CA GLN A 410 15.68 -15.89 14.02
C GLN A 410 17.01 -15.17 13.73
N ALA A 411 17.09 -14.49 12.58
CA ALA A 411 18.30 -13.83 12.11
C ALA A 411 18.57 -12.54 12.91
N GLU A 412 19.75 -12.39 13.49
CA GLU A 412 20.14 -11.15 14.16
C GLU A 412 20.59 -10.11 13.13
N VAL A 413 19.93 -8.95 13.13
CA VAL A 413 20.19 -7.84 12.21
C VAL A 413 20.43 -6.60 13.05
N GLN A 414 21.58 -5.95 12.85
CA GLN A 414 21.98 -4.76 13.59
C GLN A 414 20.87 -3.70 13.56
N LYS A 415 20.56 -3.13 14.74
CA LYS A 415 19.50 -2.13 14.95
C LYS A 415 18.06 -2.59 14.64
N TYR A 416 17.83 -3.86 14.33
CA TYR A 416 16.52 -4.36 13.88
C TYR A 416 16.04 -5.60 14.65
N SER A 417 16.90 -6.60 14.88
CA SER A 417 16.51 -7.84 15.56
C SER A 417 17.62 -8.43 16.41
N ARG A 418 17.24 -9.10 17.50
CA ARG A 418 18.18 -9.74 18.45
C ARG A 418 17.51 -10.86 19.23
N MET A 419 18.25 -11.93 19.52
CA MET A 419 17.87 -12.93 20.52
C MET A 419 18.27 -12.45 21.91
N VAL A 420 17.29 -12.13 22.76
CA VAL A 420 17.54 -11.63 24.11
C VAL A 420 17.42 -12.78 25.11
N SER A 421 18.50 -13.07 25.83
CA SER A 421 18.53 -14.16 26.83
C SER A 421 17.60 -13.88 28.02
N PHE A 422 17.09 -14.93 28.66
CA PHE A 422 16.31 -14.77 29.90
C PHE A 422 17.11 -14.14 31.04
N GLU A 423 18.43 -14.36 31.09
CA GLU A 423 19.31 -13.74 32.08
C GLU A 423 19.36 -12.21 31.88
N GLU A 424 19.49 -11.74 30.65
CA GLU A 424 19.46 -10.30 30.33
C GLU A 424 18.08 -9.69 30.62
N ILE A 425 17.00 -10.43 30.36
CA ILE A 425 15.63 -10.01 30.70
C ILE A 425 15.44 -9.91 32.21
N GLU A 426 15.97 -10.85 33.00
CA GLU A 426 15.89 -10.81 34.46
C GLU A 426 16.70 -9.64 35.04
N LYS A 427 17.90 -9.36 34.49
CA LYS A 427 18.70 -8.16 34.83
C LYS A 427 17.95 -6.85 34.53
N ASN A 428 17.10 -6.84 33.51
CA ASN A 428 16.21 -5.73 33.17
C ASN A 428 14.85 -5.79 33.88
N GLU A 429 14.74 -6.52 35.00
CA GLU A 429 13.53 -6.63 35.83
C GLU A 429 12.30 -7.10 35.03
N PHE A 430 12.53 -7.96 34.05
CA PHE A 430 11.52 -8.46 33.11
C PHE A 430 10.88 -7.35 32.26
N ASN A 431 11.46 -6.15 32.14
CA ASN A 431 10.98 -5.10 31.24
C ASN A 431 11.29 -5.49 29.79
N LEU A 432 10.28 -5.66 28.95
CA LEU A 432 10.41 -6.12 27.56
C LEU A 432 10.36 -4.97 26.54
N ASN A 433 10.57 -3.72 26.96
CA ASN A 433 10.60 -2.57 26.06
C ASN A 433 11.75 -2.71 25.05
N LEU A 434 11.45 -2.72 23.74
CA LEU A 434 12.42 -3.01 22.68
C LEU A 434 13.69 -2.15 22.72
N PRO A 435 13.61 -0.81 22.96
CA PRO A 435 14.81 0.05 23.03
C PRO A 435 15.80 -0.31 24.15
N ARG A 436 15.43 -1.18 25.11
CA ARG A 436 16.39 -1.68 26.11
C ARG A 436 17.36 -2.72 25.55
N TYR A 437 17.00 -3.34 24.42
CA TYR A 437 17.71 -4.49 23.87
C TYR A 437 18.21 -4.24 22.44
N ILE A 438 17.52 -3.36 21.71
CA ILE A 438 17.81 -2.99 20.32
C ILE A 438 17.89 -1.47 20.26
N ASP A 439 19.10 -0.95 20.00
CA ASP A 439 19.27 0.46 19.68
C ASP A 439 18.95 0.69 18.19
N SER A 440 17.70 1.07 17.94
CA SER A 440 17.19 1.40 16.61
C SER A 440 17.33 2.89 16.26
N GLN A 441 17.91 3.71 17.14
CA GLN A 441 18.06 5.13 16.89
C GLN A 441 19.08 5.38 15.78
N GLN A 442 18.77 6.35 14.92
CA GLN A 442 19.78 6.92 14.04
C GLN A 442 20.77 7.67 14.92
N ALA A 443 22.06 7.40 14.72
CA ALA A 443 23.08 8.17 15.41
C ALA A 443 22.93 9.63 14.95
N GLU A 444 22.75 10.55 15.89
CA GLU A 444 22.81 11.97 15.57
C GLU A 444 24.22 12.28 15.07
N ASP A 445 24.29 13.15 14.07
CA ASP A 445 25.58 13.69 13.66
C ASP A 445 26.15 14.52 14.79
N LEU A 446 27.23 14.05 15.39
CA LEU A 446 27.96 14.80 16.38
C LEU A 446 28.64 15.99 15.69
N GLN A 447 28.33 17.20 16.14
CA GLN A 447 28.97 18.41 15.65
C GLN A 447 30.43 18.46 16.13
N ASP A 448 31.36 18.65 15.20
CA ASP A 448 32.78 18.79 15.54
C ASP A 448 33.17 20.26 15.77
N ILE A 449 33.57 20.57 17.00
CA ILE A 449 33.91 21.95 17.41
C ILE A 449 35.10 22.48 16.62
N GLU A 450 36.15 21.68 16.44
CA GLU A 450 37.37 22.08 15.72
C GLU A 450 37.09 22.30 14.22
N GLY A 451 36.22 21.47 13.62
CA GLY A 451 35.69 21.67 12.28
C GLY A 451 34.96 23.01 12.14
N HIS A 452 34.14 23.39 13.11
CA HIS A 452 33.49 24.72 13.11
C HIS A 452 34.45 25.89 13.34
N LEU A 453 35.51 25.70 14.12
CA LEU A 453 36.49 26.76 14.41
C LEU A 453 37.46 27.00 13.26
N HIS A 454 37.89 25.93 12.59
CA HIS A 454 39.02 25.96 11.66
C HIS A 454 38.67 25.44 10.26
N GLY A 455 37.43 25.04 10.01
CA GLY A 455 36.99 24.41 8.76
C GLY A 455 37.45 22.97 8.62
N GLY A 456 36.99 22.29 7.56
CA GLY A 456 37.35 20.91 7.26
C GLY A 456 36.41 19.89 7.90
N ILE A 457 36.14 18.83 7.17
CA ILE A 457 35.25 17.73 7.52
C ILE A 457 36.02 16.71 8.37
N PRO A 458 35.54 16.34 9.57
CA PRO A 458 36.19 15.34 10.41
C PRO A 458 36.31 13.99 9.70
N CYS A 459 37.46 13.30 9.87
CA CYS A 459 37.64 11.96 9.33
C CYS A 459 36.55 10.97 9.80
N ALA A 460 36.08 11.11 11.04
CA ALA A 460 35.03 10.24 11.59
C ALA A 460 33.70 10.32 10.80
N ASP A 461 33.31 11.51 10.34
CA ASP A 461 32.09 11.71 9.55
C ASP A 461 32.20 11.05 8.17
N ILE A 462 33.39 11.10 7.57
CA ILE A 462 33.68 10.45 6.29
C ILE A 462 33.81 8.94 6.48
N ASP A 463 34.45 8.48 7.56
CA ASP A 463 34.58 7.06 7.90
C ASP A 463 33.22 6.41 8.18
N ALA A 464 32.23 7.16 8.71
CA ALA A 464 30.85 6.67 8.87
C ALA A 464 30.19 6.25 7.55
N LEU A 465 30.72 6.69 6.40
CA LEU A 465 30.31 6.27 5.05
C LEU A 465 31.01 4.98 4.59
N GLU A 466 31.63 4.22 5.50
CA GLU A 466 32.42 3.00 5.23
C GLU A 466 31.78 2.02 4.24
N ARG A 467 30.45 1.87 4.27
CA ARG A 467 29.74 0.97 3.35
C ARG A 467 30.03 1.29 1.88
N TYR A 468 30.19 2.57 1.54
CA TYR A 468 30.53 3.02 0.19
C TYR A 468 32.01 2.77 -0.11
N TRP A 469 32.89 3.04 0.86
CA TRP A 469 34.34 2.89 0.70
C TRP A 469 34.79 1.43 0.62
N LYS A 470 34.02 0.50 1.19
CA LYS A 470 34.21 -0.94 1.00
C LYS A 470 34.03 -1.37 -0.46
N VAL A 471 33.21 -0.66 -1.23
CA VAL A 471 32.96 -0.95 -2.65
C VAL A 471 33.82 -0.08 -3.57
N CYS A 472 33.94 1.21 -3.25
CA CYS A 472 34.65 2.22 -4.04
C CYS A 472 35.73 2.91 -3.18
N PRO A 473 36.84 2.24 -2.85
CA PRO A 473 37.87 2.81 -1.98
C PRO A 473 38.65 3.97 -2.60
N GLN A 474 38.87 3.99 -3.92
CA GLN A 474 39.53 5.13 -4.58
C GLN A 474 38.57 6.32 -4.74
N LEU A 475 37.26 6.09 -4.82
CA LEU A 475 36.28 7.19 -4.85
C LEU A 475 36.41 8.10 -3.62
N ARG A 476 36.68 7.53 -2.44
CA ARG A 476 36.97 8.31 -1.23
C ARG A 476 38.10 9.31 -1.45
N LYS A 477 39.20 8.87 -2.08
CA LYS A 477 40.37 9.71 -2.35
C LYS A 477 40.14 10.72 -3.47
N ALA A 478 39.25 10.40 -4.41
CA ALA A 478 38.84 11.32 -5.46
C ALA A 478 37.96 12.46 -4.92
N LEU A 479 37.15 12.19 -3.88
CA LEU A 479 36.25 13.18 -3.30
C LEU A 479 36.89 14.02 -2.19
N PHE A 480 37.89 13.49 -1.49
CA PHE A 480 38.43 14.12 -0.29
C PHE A 480 39.96 14.17 -0.29
N THR A 481 40.51 15.30 0.14
CA THR A 481 41.95 15.51 0.37
C THR A 481 42.20 15.99 1.79
N GLU A 482 43.34 15.61 2.38
CA GLU A 482 43.69 16.00 3.74
C GLU A 482 44.11 17.47 3.76
N ILE A 483 43.47 18.27 4.62
CA ILE A 483 43.84 19.68 4.85
C ILE A 483 44.67 19.83 6.13
N ARG A 484 44.37 19.02 7.16
CA ARG A 484 45.13 18.94 8.41
C ARG A 484 44.92 17.57 9.09
N PRO A 485 45.76 17.16 10.05
CA PRO A 485 45.60 15.88 10.73
C PRO A 485 44.19 15.68 11.29
N GLY A 486 43.49 14.65 10.80
CA GLY A 486 42.13 14.30 11.22
C GLY A 486 41.00 15.03 10.50
N TYR A 487 41.29 15.92 9.54
CA TYR A 487 40.31 16.71 8.79
C TYR A 487 40.60 16.70 7.29
N LEU A 488 39.53 16.56 6.52
CA LEU A 488 39.55 16.49 5.07
C LEU A 488 38.74 17.65 4.48
N GLU A 489 39.04 18.04 3.26
CA GLU A 489 38.21 18.95 2.47
C GLU A 489 37.77 18.27 1.17
N LEU A 490 36.77 18.84 0.50
CA LEU A 490 36.39 18.35 -0.82
C LEU A 490 37.51 18.59 -1.82
N ALA A 491 37.91 17.53 -2.53
CA ALA A 491 38.84 17.61 -3.65
C ALA A 491 38.16 18.05 -4.97
N VAL A 492 36.83 18.16 -4.96
CA VAL A 492 36.01 18.56 -6.11
C VAL A 492 35.06 19.69 -5.73
N ASP A 493 34.64 20.49 -6.71
CA ASP A 493 33.62 21.51 -6.50
C ASP A 493 32.28 20.89 -6.05
N LYS A 494 31.53 21.59 -5.19
CA LYS A 494 30.22 21.13 -4.69
C LYS A 494 29.23 20.79 -5.81
N ALA A 495 29.24 21.55 -6.90
CA ALA A 495 28.40 21.28 -8.06
C ALA A 495 28.85 20.03 -8.84
N ALA A 496 30.12 19.65 -8.72
CA ALA A 496 30.72 18.51 -9.40
C ALA A 496 30.69 17.21 -8.57
N ILE A 497 30.25 17.20 -7.31
CA ILE A 497 30.20 15.98 -6.46
C ILE A 497 29.43 14.86 -7.16
N LYS A 498 28.27 15.17 -7.74
CA LYS A 498 27.42 14.19 -8.41
C LYS A 498 28.12 13.54 -9.60
N SER A 499 28.68 14.35 -10.51
CA SER A 499 29.40 13.84 -11.68
C SER A 499 30.66 13.09 -11.26
N ALA A 500 31.41 13.61 -10.28
CA ALA A 500 32.59 12.95 -9.74
C ALA A 500 32.29 11.56 -9.17
N ILE A 501 31.14 11.36 -8.49
CA ILE A 501 30.70 10.04 -8.02
C ILE A 501 30.30 9.16 -9.20
N TYR A 502 29.42 9.65 -10.06
CA TYR A 502 28.79 8.85 -11.12
C TYR A 502 29.79 8.39 -12.19
N GLU A 503 30.72 9.27 -12.57
CA GLU A 503 31.73 9.02 -13.60
C GLU A 503 32.97 8.29 -13.05
N HIS A 504 33.08 8.13 -11.73
CA HIS A 504 34.24 7.46 -11.14
C HIS A 504 34.32 5.99 -11.61
N PRO A 505 35.49 5.49 -12.06
CA PRO A 505 35.62 4.14 -12.61
C PRO A 505 35.10 3.02 -11.69
N GLU A 506 35.32 3.11 -10.38
CA GLU A 506 34.83 2.11 -9.43
C GLU A 506 33.29 2.11 -9.30
N PHE A 507 32.66 3.28 -9.33
CA PHE A 507 31.20 3.39 -9.22
C PHE A 507 30.53 2.98 -10.54
N ALA A 508 31.12 3.36 -11.68
CA ALA A 508 30.70 2.89 -12.99
C ALA A 508 30.83 1.36 -13.11
N ALA A 509 31.92 0.78 -12.61
CA ALA A 509 32.12 -0.68 -12.57
C ALA A 509 31.10 -1.37 -11.64
N PHE A 510 30.80 -0.80 -10.48
CA PHE A 510 29.74 -1.29 -9.58
C PHE A 510 28.38 -1.30 -10.31
N THR A 511 28.03 -0.18 -10.95
CA THR A 511 26.76 -0.03 -11.70
C THR A 511 26.66 -1.02 -12.86
N ALA A 512 27.74 -1.17 -13.65
CA ALA A 512 27.81 -2.17 -14.72
C ALA A 512 27.67 -3.61 -14.18
N GLY A 513 28.29 -3.90 -13.03
CA GLY A 513 28.17 -5.19 -12.35
C GLY A 513 26.73 -5.49 -11.90
N MET A 514 26.03 -4.50 -11.33
CA MET A 514 24.62 -4.65 -10.94
C MET A 514 23.70 -4.83 -12.14
N ASN A 515 23.94 -4.11 -13.24
CA ASN A 515 23.21 -4.28 -14.49
C ASN A 515 23.41 -5.69 -15.08
N ALA A 516 24.66 -6.17 -15.10
CA ALA A 516 24.96 -7.53 -15.56
C ALA A 516 24.32 -8.60 -14.66
N HIS A 517 24.29 -8.34 -13.35
CA HIS A 517 23.65 -9.22 -12.37
C HIS A 517 22.14 -9.32 -12.62
N PHE A 518 21.45 -8.20 -12.87
CA PHE A 518 20.04 -8.22 -13.26
C PHE A 518 19.83 -8.93 -14.60
N ALA A 519 20.68 -8.67 -15.59
CA ALA A 519 20.57 -9.30 -16.92
C ALA A 519 20.64 -10.84 -16.86
N ALA A 520 21.48 -11.40 -15.96
CA ALA A 520 21.55 -12.84 -15.75
C ALA A 520 20.24 -13.43 -15.21
N TRP A 521 19.60 -12.73 -14.26
CA TRP A 521 18.28 -13.11 -13.75
C TRP A 521 17.21 -12.97 -14.83
N ARG A 522 17.19 -11.83 -15.54
CA ARG A 522 16.27 -11.54 -16.63
C ARG A 522 16.28 -12.64 -17.70
N ALA A 523 17.46 -13.11 -18.12
CA ALA A 523 17.57 -14.15 -19.14
C ALA A 523 16.88 -15.46 -18.73
N THR A 524 17.03 -15.87 -17.48
CA THR A 524 16.41 -17.09 -16.95
C THR A 524 14.90 -16.90 -16.77
N THR A 525 14.51 -15.77 -16.19
CA THR A 525 13.11 -15.42 -15.91
C THR A 525 12.29 -15.23 -17.19
N SER A 526 12.85 -14.59 -18.22
CA SER A 526 12.16 -14.42 -19.51
C SER A 526 11.75 -15.76 -20.10
N ALA A 527 12.66 -16.73 -20.12
CA ALA A 527 12.39 -18.06 -20.66
C ALA A 527 11.21 -18.74 -19.92
N MET A 528 11.14 -18.59 -18.60
CA MET A 528 10.02 -19.10 -17.80
C MET A 528 8.71 -18.35 -18.07
N LEU A 529 8.74 -17.00 -18.08
CA LEU A 529 7.53 -16.19 -18.29
C LEU A 529 6.94 -16.36 -19.69
N ARG A 530 7.75 -16.62 -20.72
CA ARG A 530 7.26 -16.90 -22.08
C ARG A 530 6.60 -18.29 -22.22
N GLN A 531 6.78 -19.17 -21.23
CA GLN A 531 6.19 -20.52 -21.19
C GLN A 531 4.86 -20.57 -20.43
N LEU A 532 4.33 -19.44 -19.95
CA LEU A 532 3.01 -19.43 -19.32
C LEU A 532 1.94 -19.91 -20.31
N GLU A 533 1.06 -20.78 -19.85
CA GLU A 533 -0.05 -21.35 -20.61
C GLU A 533 -1.40 -21.02 -19.94
N PRO A 534 -2.52 -21.07 -20.68
CA PRO A 534 -3.84 -20.93 -20.08
C PRO A 534 -4.04 -21.87 -18.89
N GLY A 535 -4.58 -21.35 -17.79
CA GLY A 535 -4.75 -22.05 -16.51
C GLY A 535 -3.55 -21.96 -15.56
N CYS A 536 -2.50 -21.20 -15.89
CA CYS A 536 -1.37 -21.00 -14.99
C CYS A 536 -1.77 -20.24 -13.71
N PRO A 537 -1.35 -20.65 -12.51
CA PRO A 537 -1.75 -20.01 -11.25
C PRO A 537 -0.97 -18.70 -11.00
N PRO A 538 -1.57 -17.49 -11.17
CA PRO A 538 -0.83 -16.22 -11.09
C PRO A 538 -0.18 -15.98 -9.72
N LYS A 539 -0.84 -16.43 -8.64
CA LYS A 539 -0.33 -16.33 -7.26
C LYS A 539 0.95 -17.15 -7.04
N GLU A 540 1.09 -18.31 -7.67
CA GLU A 540 2.31 -19.13 -7.56
C GLU A 540 3.44 -18.55 -8.41
N ILE A 541 3.12 -17.99 -9.58
CA ILE A 541 4.09 -17.33 -10.46
C ILE A 541 4.77 -16.17 -9.73
N ILE A 542 4.00 -15.24 -9.16
CA ILE A 542 4.59 -14.10 -8.44
C ILE A 542 5.34 -14.55 -7.19
N ALA A 543 4.87 -15.58 -6.48
CA ALA A 543 5.58 -16.13 -5.33
C ALA A 543 6.95 -16.67 -5.75
N GLY A 544 7.02 -17.49 -6.80
CA GLY A 544 8.28 -18.01 -7.32
C GLY A 544 9.22 -16.92 -7.84
N LEU A 545 8.67 -15.97 -8.61
CA LEU A 545 9.41 -14.87 -9.20
C LEU A 545 10.04 -13.96 -8.14
N SER A 546 9.24 -13.57 -7.14
CA SER A 546 9.67 -12.64 -6.10
C SER A 546 10.68 -13.25 -5.14
N GLU A 547 10.51 -14.52 -4.73
CA GLU A 547 11.50 -15.23 -3.92
C GLU A 547 12.81 -15.46 -4.69
N ASN A 548 12.73 -15.78 -5.99
CA ASN A 548 13.91 -15.94 -6.82
C ASN A 548 14.69 -14.63 -6.98
N LEU A 549 14.00 -13.51 -7.22
CA LEU A 549 14.62 -12.19 -7.31
C LEU A 549 15.25 -11.75 -5.99
N LEU A 550 14.53 -11.95 -4.87
CA LEU A 550 15.03 -11.66 -3.53
C LEU A 550 16.32 -12.44 -3.25
N ALA A 551 16.33 -13.75 -3.50
CA ALA A 551 17.50 -14.60 -3.31
C ALA A 551 18.65 -14.21 -4.26
N HIS A 552 18.34 -13.82 -5.50
CA HIS A 552 19.35 -13.39 -6.46
C HIS A 552 20.12 -12.14 -5.99
N TYR A 553 19.46 -11.24 -5.27
CA TYR A 553 20.06 -10.02 -4.71
C TYR A 553 20.58 -10.16 -3.28
N ALA A 554 20.59 -11.38 -2.73
CA ALA A 554 21.17 -11.63 -1.42
C ALA A 554 22.64 -11.26 -1.35
N ASP A 555 23.04 -10.65 -0.24
CA ASP A 555 24.41 -10.26 0.09
C ASP A 555 25.10 -9.35 -0.95
N LYS A 556 24.33 -8.62 -1.76
CA LYS A 556 24.89 -7.62 -2.67
C LYS A 556 25.25 -6.34 -1.91
N PRO A 557 26.46 -5.78 -2.14
CA PRO A 557 26.87 -4.59 -1.43
C PRO A 557 26.06 -3.38 -1.90
N LEU A 558 25.75 -2.46 -0.98
CA LEU A 558 24.99 -1.22 -1.19
C LEU A 558 23.52 -1.39 -1.63
N ILE A 559 23.13 -2.55 -2.17
CA ILE A 559 21.75 -2.88 -2.54
C ILE A 559 21.10 -3.71 -1.44
N ASN A 560 19.92 -3.30 -1.02
CA ASN A 560 19.08 -4.09 -0.14
C ASN A 560 18.13 -4.96 -0.98
N GLN A 561 18.26 -6.28 -0.85
CA GLN A 561 17.42 -7.25 -1.56
C GLN A 561 15.90 -7.01 -1.40
N TYR A 562 15.48 -6.49 -0.25
CA TYR A 562 14.07 -6.22 0.04
C TYR A 562 13.54 -5.01 -0.75
N ASP A 563 14.39 -4.04 -1.08
CA ASP A 563 14.01 -2.91 -1.93
C ASP A 563 13.79 -3.38 -3.38
N ILE A 564 14.65 -4.30 -3.87
CA ILE A 564 14.48 -4.94 -5.18
C ILE A 564 13.20 -5.78 -5.24
N TYR A 565 12.93 -6.56 -4.20
CA TYR A 565 11.67 -7.28 -4.04
C TYR A 565 10.46 -6.32 -4.07
N GLN A 566 10.55 -5.16 -3.42
CA GLN A 566 9.47 -4.19 -3.41
C GLN A 566 9.13 -3.67 -4.80
N HIS A 567 10.14 -3.35 -5.62
CA HIS A 567 9.93 -2.86 -6.99
C HIS A 567 9.11 -3.85 -7.83
N LEU A 568 9.41 -5.15 -7.73
CA LEU A 568 8.61 -6.19 -8.38
C LEU A 568 7.19 -6.25 -7.81
N MET A 569 7.02 -6.16 -6.50
CA MET A 569 5.70 -6.25 -5.87
C MET A 569 4.81 -5.04 -6.14
N ASP A 570 5.39 -3.85 -6.28
CA ASP A 570 4.69 -2.64 -6.73
C ASP A 570 4.21 -2.83 -8.17
N TYR A 571 5.11 -3.23 -9.07
CA TYR A 571 4.76 -3.50 -10.46
C TYR A 571 3.73 -4.63 -10.63
N TRP A 572 3.83 -5.67 -9.81
CA TRP A 572 2.82 -6.73 -9.73
C TRP A 572 1.45 -6.17 -9.40
N THR A 573 1.36 -5.37 -8.34
CA THR A 573 0.09 -4.82 -7.86
C THR A 573 -0.52 -3.83 -8.85
N GLU A 574 0.31 -3.07 -9.56
CA GLU A 574 -0.14 -2.02 -10.47
C GLU A 574 -0.45 -2.52 -11.89
N THR A 575 0.22 -3.57 -12.38
CA THR A 575 0.13 -3.96 -13.79
C THR A 575 0.23 -5.47 -14.02
N MET A 576 1.32 -6.12 -13.58
CA MET A 576 1.61 -7.50 -14.00
C MET A 576 0.57 -8.52 -13.50
N GLN A 577 -0.09 -8.25 -12.36
CA GLN A 577 -1.15 -9.12 -11.85
C GLN A 577 -2.28 -9.29 -12.87
N ASP A 578 -2.84 -8.20 -13.38
CA ASP A 578 -3.95 -8.22 -14.33
C ASP A 578 -3.54 -8.92 -15.62
N ASP A 579 -2.33 -8.65 -16.12
CA ASP A 579 -1.80 -9.31 -17.31
C ASP A 579 -1.66 -10.83 -17.12
N CYS A 580 -1.16 -11.29 -15.97
CA CYS A 580 -1.06 -12.72 -15.68
C CYS A 580 -2.42 -13.40 -15.59
N TYR A 581 -3.44 -12.72 -15.07
CA TYR A 581 -4.81 -13.24 -15.07
C TYR A 581 -5.39 -13.31 -16.49
N LEU A 582 -5.13 -12.32 -17.34
CA LEU A 582 -5.53 -12.35 -18.75
C LEU A 582 -4.87 -13.52 -19.49
N VAL A 583 -3.56 -13.73 -19.31
CA VAL A 583 -2.83 -14.87 -19.90
C VAL A 583 -3.36 -16.20 -19.36
N SER A 584 -3.69 -16.29 -18.08
CA SER A 584 -4.27 -17.50 -17.50
C SER A 584 -5.66 -17.82 -18.05
N ASP A 585 -6.53 -16.83 -18.27
CA ASP A 585 -7.90 -17.09 -18.73
C ASP A 585 -7.99 -17.28 -20.25
N GLU A 586 -7.33 -16.40 -21.01
CA GLU A 586 -7.52 -16.28 -22.46
C GLU A 586 -6.29 -16.72 -23.28
N GLY A 587 -5.13 -16.91 -22.62
CA GLY A 587 -3.84 -17.15 -23.25
C GLY A 587 -3.16 -15.86 -23.75
N TRP A 588 -2.14 -16.02 -24.57
CA TRP A 588 -1.38 -14.91 -25.16
C TRP A 588 -2.14 -14.26 -26.33
N LYS A 589 -3.18 -13.48 -26.00
CA LYS A 589 -4.02 -12.78 -26.99
C LYS A 589 -3.99 -11.27 -26.80
N ALA A 590 -3.82 -10.56 -27.91
CA ALA A 590 -3.84 -9.10 -27.97
C ALA A 590 -5.11 -8.60 -28.68
N GLU A 591 -6.28 -8.86 -28.08
CA GLU A 591 -7.56 -8.43 -28.66
C GLU A 591 -7.85 -6.96 -28.35
N THR A 592 -8.30 -6.21 -29.37
CA THR A 592 -8.68 -4.80 -29.23
C THR A 592 -10.19 -4.65 -29.05
N TYR A 593 -10.62 -3.74 -28.18
CA TYR A 593 -12.04 -3.41 -27.98
C TYR A 593 -12.28 -1.89 -27.96
N ARG A 594 -13.54 -1.47 -28.16
CA ARG A 594 -13.94 -0.06 -28.14
C ARG A 594 -14.21 0.42 -26.71
N ILE A 595 -13.72 1.60 -26.37
CA ILE A 595 -13.99 2.24 -25.08
C ILE A 595 -15.28 3.05 -25.23
N ILE A 596 -16.35 2.62 -24.55
CA ILE A 596 -17.64 3.32 -24.54
C ILE A 596 -17.90 3.87 -23.14
N GLU A 597 -17.89 5.19 -23.00
CA GLU A 597 -18.24 5.88 -21.75
C GLU A 597 -19.67 6.40 -21.80
N LYS A 598 -20.46 6.16 -20.74
CA LYS A 598 -21.77 6.82 -20.58
C LYS A 598 -21.59 8.17 -19.88
N ASP A 599 -22.10 9.24 -20.47
CA ASP A 599 -22.15 10.53 -19.81
C ASP A 599 -23.18 10.55 -18.66
N LYS A 600 -23.19 11.63 -17.87
CA LYS A 600 -24.13 11.81 -16.74
C LYS A 600 -25.61 11.76 -17.14
N LYS A 601 -25.94 11.79 -18.44
CA LYS A 601 -27.29 11.68 -18.99
C LYS A 601 -27.57 10.30 -19.61
N GLY A 602 -26.65 9.34 -19.43
CA GLY A 602 -26.76 7.99 -19.97
C GLY A 602 -26.40 7.85 -21.45
N LYS A 603 -25.86 8.90 -22.10
CA LYS A 603 -25.50 8.85 -23.52
C LYS A 603 -24.10 8.25 -23.69
N GLU A 604 -24.00 7.23 -24.52
CA GLU A 604 -22.74 6.57 -24.86
C GLU A 604 -21.86 7.46 -25.76
N LYS A 605 -20.59 7.58 -25.40
CA LYS A 605 -19.52 8.24 -26.14
C LYS A 605 -18.40 7.25 -26.39
N ASP A 606 -18.08 7.08 -27.67
CA ASP A 606 -16.92 6.31 -28.09
C ASP A 606 -15.63 7.12 -27.89
N LYS A 607 -14.73 6.61 -27.06
CA LYS A 607 -13.44 7.22 -26.70
C LYS A 607 -12.25 6.60 -27.45
N GLY A 608 -12.51 5.73 -28.43
CA GLY A 608 -11.49 5.05 -29.21
C GLY A 608 -11.42 3.57 -28.87
N TRP A 609 -10.22 3.00 -28.94
CA TRP A 609 -9.97 1.58 -28.76
C TRP A 609 -8.74 1.34 -27.88
N THR A 610 -8.67 0.15 -27.28
CA THR A 610 -7.53 -0.27 -26.45
C THR A 610 -7.32 -1.78 -26.53
N CYS A 611 -6.17 -2.24 -26.02
CA CYS A 611 -5.84 -3.62 -25.74
C CYS A 611 -5.13 -3.66 -24.38
N ASP A 612 -5.62 -4.49 -23.46
CA ASP A 612 -5.13 -4.49 -22.07
C ASP A 612 -3.76 -5.16 -21.94
N LEU A 613 -3.62 -6.37 -22.49
CA LEU A 613 -2.39 -7.16 -22.38
C LEU A 613 -1.21 -6.46 -23.08
N VAL A 614 -1.45 -5.96 -24.30
CA VAL A 614 -0.45 -5.25 -25.11
C VAL A 614 -0.92 -3.81 -25.34
N PRO A 615 -0.50 -2.84 -24.52
CA PRO A 615 -0.82 -1.43 -24.74
C PRO A 615 -0.29 -0.90 -26.08
N LYS A 616 -1.04 0.03 -26.69
CA LYS A 616 -0.72 0.64 -27.99
C LYS A 616 0.69 1.24 -28.06
N GLN A 617 1.19 1.78 -26.96
CA GLN A 617 2.52 2.36 -26.86
C GLN A 617 3.63 1.34 -27.11
N LEU A 618 3.43 0.07 -26.74
CA LEU A 618 4.42 -0.99 -26.99
C LEU A 618 4.52 -1.28 -28.49
N ILE A 619 3.39 -1.36 -29.18
CA ILE A 619 3.37 -1.56 -30.64
C ILE A 619 4.03 -0.38 -31.35
N VAL A 620 3.75 0.85 -30.92
CA VAL A 620 4.39 2.04 -31.46
C VAL A 620 5.90 1.97 -31.25
N ALA A 621 6.37 1.70 -30.04
CA ALA A 621 7.79 1.63 -29.72
C ALA A 621 8.52 0.52 -30.51
N HIS A 622 7.88 -0.63 -30.69
CA HIS A 622 8.51 -1.79 -31.31
C HIS A 622 8.47 -1.76 -32.85
N TYR A 623 7.35 -1.35 -33.45
CA TYR A 623 7.13 -1.44 -34.91
C TYR A 623 7.07 -0.10 -35.63
N PHE A 624 6.79 1.00 -34.93
CA PHE A 624 6.56 2.32 -35.52
C PHE A 624 7.38 3.41 -34.83
N SER A 625 8.57 3.06 -34.34
CA SER A 625 9.48 3.98 -33.64
C SER A 625 9.85 5.18 -34.51
N LYS A 626 10.03 4.96 -35.81
CA LYS A 626 10.32 6.03 -36.77
C LYS A 626 9.18 7.05 -36.89
N GLU A 627 7.93 6.58 -36.99
CA GLU A 627 6.77 7.46 -36.98
C GLU A 627 6.64 8.23 -35.67
N GLN A 628 6.94 7.60 -34.54
CA GLN A 628 6.97 8.27 -33.24
C GLN A 628 8.09 9.32 -33.17
N GLU A 629 9.29 9.03 -33.71
CA GLU A 629 10.38 10.01 -33.81
C GLU A 629 10.01 11.21 -34.67
N ASP A 630 9.33 10.99 -35.80
CA ASP A 630 8.87 12.07 -36.67
C ASP A 630 7.79 12.93 -36.00
N LEU A 631 6.90 12.32 -35.21
CA LEU A 631 5.96 13.04 -34.33
C LEU A 631 6.70 13.86 -33.26
N ASN A 632 7.71 13.28 -32.62
CA ASN A 632 8.50 13.97 -31.60
C ASN A 632 9.24 15.18 -32.19
N LYS A 633 9.76 15.08 -33.44
CA LYS A 633 10.36 16.22 -34.14
C LYS A 633 9.34 17.33 -34.40
N LEU A 634 8.14 16.98 -34.86
CA LEU A 634 7.07 17.97 -35.07
C LEU A 634 6.65 18.65 -33.76
N ALA A 635 6.61 17.89 -32.66
CA ALA A 635 6.32 18.43 -31.34
C ALA A 635 7.42 19.39 -30.86
N ALA A 636 8.70 19.02 -31.03
CA ALA A 636 9.82 19.90 -30.71
C ALA A 636 9.85 21.18 -31.58
N GLU A 637 9.52 21.08 -32.87
CA GLU A 637 9.33 22.24 -33.75
C GLU A 637 8.19 23.14 -33.24
N LEU A 638 7.07 22.55 -32.80
CA LEU A 638 5.94 23.29 -32.24
C LEU A 638 6.31 24.01 -30.94
N GLU A 639 7.05 23.35 -30.04
CA GLU A 639 7.55 23.97 -28.81
C GLU A 639 8.50 25.13 -29.12
N SER A 640 9.40 24.96 -30.09
CA SER A 640 10.30 26.04 -30.53
C SER A 640 9.53 27.24 -31.09
N VAL A 641 8.50 27.00 -31.92
CA VAL A 641 7.67 28.09 -32.47
C VAL A 641 6.88 28.78 -31.35
N ALA A 642 6.33 28.01 -30.40
CA ALA A 642 5.62 28.57 -29.26
C ALA A 642 6.53 29.44 -28.38
N ALA A 643 7.77 28.98 -28.12
CA ALA A 643 8.77 29.76 -27.38
C ALA A 643 9.10 31.08 -28.09
N SER A 644 9.34 31.07 -29.41
CA SER A 644 9.57 32.30 -30.18
C SER A 644 8.36 33.23 -30.22
N MET A 645 7.14 32.70 -30.19
CA MET A 645 5.94 33.53 -30.07
C MET A 645 5.86 34.21 -28.71
N THR A 646 6.13 33.48 -27.63
CA THR A 646 6.13 34.03 -26.26
C THR A 646 7.22 35.09 -26.11
N GLU A 647 8.43 34.85 -26.60
CA GLU A 647 9.53 35.83 -26.62
C GLU A 647 9.12 37.11 -27.35
N LEU A 648 8.53 36.99 -28.55
CA LEU A 648 8.05 38.15 -29.31
C LEU A 648 6.94 38.91 -28.57
N GLU A 649 5.99 38.20 -27.95
CA GLU A 649 4.92 38.79 -27.14
C GLU A 649 5.44 39.53 -25.91
N GLU A 650 6.46 39.00 -25.24
CA GLU A 650 7.11 39.63 -24.08
C GLU A 650 7.91 40.87 -24.48
N GLU A 651 8.68 40.80 -25.56
CA GLU A 651 9.47 41.94 -26.07
C GLU A 651 8.59 43.11 -26.52
N GLN A 652 7.41 42.82 -27.06
CA GLN A 652 6.55 43.79 -27.76
C GLN A 652 5.24 44.09 -27.00
N GLY A 653 5.11 43.62 -25.76
CA GLY A 653 3.93 43.81 -24.91
C GLY A 653 3.95 45.04 -24.00
N GLY A 654 5.04 45.81 -23.97
CA GLY A 654 5.16 47.05 -23.18
C GLY A 654 4.31 48.22 -23.71
N GLU A 655 4.23 49.34 -22.96
CA GLU A 655 3.39 50.51 -23.31
C GLU A 655 3.71 51.14 -24.68
N GLU A 656 4.94 50.97 -25.19
CA GLU A 656 5.38 51.42 -26.52
C GLU A 656 5.57 50.26 -27.52
N GLY A 657 5.22 49.02 -27.13
CA GLY A 657 5.42 47.83 -27.95
C GLY A 657 4.36 47.64 -29.04
N ALA A 658 4.69 46.88 -30.08
CA ALA A 658 3.80 46.65 -31.23
C ALA A 658 2.46 45.95 -30.89
N PHE A 659 2.32 45.36 -29.70
CA PHE A 659 1.09 44.74 -29.22
C PHE A 659 0.31 45.58 -28.20
N SER A 660 0.81 46.77 -27.84
CA SER A 660 0.24 47.64 -26.79
C SER A 660 -1.24 48.01 -27.02
N GLU A 661 -1.65 48.15 -28.29
CA GLU A 661 -3.02 48.49 -28.68
C GLU A 661 -3.95 47.27 -28.87
N LEU A 662 -3.48 46.05 -28.60
CA LEU A 662 -4.29 44.84 -28.73
C LEU A 662 -4.87 44.41 -27.37
N GLU A 663 -6.20 44.31 -27.25
CA GLU A 663 -6.85 43.74 -26.04
C GLU A 663 -6.40 42.31 -25.73
N LYS A 664 -6.03 41.56 -26.78
CA LYS A 664 -5.48 40.20 -26.69
C LYS A 664 -4.70 39.90 -27.96
N VAL A 665 -3.49 39.38 -27.82
CA VAL A 665 -2.70 38.91 -28.95
C VAL A 665 -3.31 37.62 -29.49
N ASN A 666 -3.97 37.73 -30.66
CA ASN A 666 -4.56 36.60 -31.38
C ASN A 666 -4.69 36.95 -32.87
N LYS A 667 -4.89 35.92 -33.72
CA LYS A 667 -4.96 36.12 -35.18
C LYS A 667 -5.98 37.15 -35.63
N ALA A 668 -7.14 37.23 -34.99
CA ALA A 668 -8.19 38.17 -35.39
C ALA A 668 -7.77 39.61 -35.11
N ASN A 669 -7.26 39.88 -33.90
CA ASN A 669 -6.88 41.21 -33.47
C ASN A 669 -5.63 41.71 -34.22
N VAL A 670 -4.61 40.86 -34.37
CA VAL A 670 -3.40 41.19 -35.15
C VAL A 670 -3.73 41.48 -36.62
N SER A 671 -4.63 40.68 -37.22
CA SER A 671 -5.08 40.91 -38.60
C SER A 671 -5.93 42.18 -38.74
N SER A 672 -6.67 42.58 -37.71
CA SER A 672 -7.41 43.85 -37.70
C SER A 672 -6.45 45.02 -37.65
N ARG A 673 -5.50 45.00 -36.70
CA ARG A 673 -4.52 46.07 -36.53
C ARG A 673 -3.68 46.30 -37.79
N LEU A 674 -3.22 45.23 -38.44
CA LEU A 674 -2.53 45.30 -39.73
C LEU A 674 -3.36 45.95 -40.85
N LYS A 675 -4.69 45.88 -40.79
CA LYS A 675 -5.56 46.59 -41.75
C LYS A 675 -5.70 48.07 -41.37
N ASP A 676 -5.75 48.37 -40.09
CA ASP A 676 -5.93 49.73 -39.58
C ASP A 676 -4.70 50.61 -39.87
N ILE A 677 -3.49 50.05 -39.73
CA ILE A 677 -2.22 50.75 -39.99
C ILE A 677 -1.78 50.71 -41.48
N ARG A 678 -2.65 50.24 -42.38
CA ARG A 678 -2.29 49.98 -43.78
C ARG A 678 -2.05 51.29 -44.56
N GLY A 679 -0.80 51.51 -44.96
CA GLY A 679 -0.40 52.68 -45.75
C GLY A 679 0.19 53.82 -44.90
N ASP A 680 0.24 53.64 -43.58
CA ASP A 680 0.98 54.50 -42.68
C ASP A 680 2.50 54.25 -42.84
N MET A 681 3.27 55.31 -43.07
CA MET A 681 4.71 55.22 -43.24
C MET A 681 5.46 55.16 -41.90
N GLU A 682 4.83 55.62 -40.81
CA GLU A 682 5.39 55.64 -39.45
C GLU A 682 5.18 54.29 -38.74
N ALA A 683 4.12 53.55 -39.08
CA ALA A 683 3.82 52.22 -38.51
C ALA A 683 4.52 51.02 -39.19
N LYS A 684 5.61 51.26 -39.95
CA LYS A 684 6.30 50.19 -40.70
C LYS A 684 6.91 49.11 -39.80
N GLU A 685 7.46 49.52 -38.67
CA GLU A 685 8.12 48.62 -37.71
C GLU A 685 7.08 47.76 -36.97
N GLU A 686 6.01 48.39 -36.48
CA GLU A 686 4.83 47.71 -35.92
C GLU A 686 4.25 46.70 -36.91
N ALA A 687 4.04 47.11 -38.17
CA ALA A 687 3.53 46.22 -39.20
C ALA A 687 4.47 45.03 -39.47
N SER A 688 5.79 45.19 -39.36
CA SER A 688 6.75 44.08 -39.50
C SER A 688 6.57 43.06 -38.38
N ILE A 689 6.52 43.52 -37.14
CA ILE A 689 6.39 42.68 -35.94
C ILE A 689 5.04 41.93 -35.94
N LEU A 690 3.95 42.62 -36.28
CA LEU A 690 2.63 41.99 -36.40
C LEU A 690 2.60 40.93 -37.51
N ASN A 691 3.33 41.14 -38.62
CA ASN A 691 3.46 40.12 -39.68
C ASN A 691 4.31 38.93 -39.25
N ASP A 692 5.40 39.15 -38.51
CA ASP A 692 6.24 38.08 -37.97
C ASP A 692 5.49 37.22 -36.95
N TRP A 693 4.71 37.84 -36.06
CA TRP A 693 3.80 37.13 -35.17
C TRP A 693 2.76 36.31 -35.96
N LEU A 694 2.16 36.89 -37.00
CA LEU A 694 1.15 36.21 -37.80
C LEU A 694 1.73 35.03 -38.61
N LYS A 695 3.00 35.12 -39.00
CA LYS A 695 3.76 34.01 -39.60
C LYS A 695 3.97 32.89 -38.60
N LEU A 696 4.43 33.19 -37.38
CA LEU A 696 4.59 32.20 -36.31
C LEU A 696 3.26 31.54 -35.94
N ALA A 697 2.19 32.32 -35.77
CA ALA A 697 0.85 31.80 -35.48
C ALA A 697 0.27 30.91 -36.61
N ASN A 698 0.67 31.16 -37.87
CA ASN A 698 0.33 30.28 -38.99
C ASN A 698 1.16 28.99 -38.99
N GLN A 699 2.46 29.07 -38.67
CA GLN A 699 3.32 27.90 -38.51
C GLN A 699 2.84 27.01 -37.35
N GLU A 700 2.52 27.60 -36.19
CA GLU A 700 1.99 26.90 -35.03
C GLU A 700 0.70 26.14 -35.37
N ALA A 701 -0.26 26.81 -36.02
CA ALA A 701 -1.51 26.19 -36.45
C ALA A 701 -1.29 25.05 -37.46
N ASN A 702 -0.34 25.21 -38.39
CA ASN A 702 0.01 24.18 -39.36
C ASN A 702 0.71 22.99 -38.69
N LEU A 703 1.62 23.21 -37.75
CA LEU A 703 2.28 22.16 -36.98
C LEU A 703 1.26 21.38 -36.14
N LYS A 704 0.37 22.06 -35.40
CA LYS A 704 -0.74 21.42 -34.66
C LYS A 704 -1.60 20.53 -35.57
N LYS A 705 -1.90 21.00 -36.78
CA LYS A 705 -2.65 20.21 -37.77
C LYS A 705 -1.86 18.98 -38.23
N ARG A 706 -0.59 19.14 -38.60
CA ARG A 706 0.30 18.05 -39.05
C ARG A 706 0.49 16.99 -37.96
N ILE A 707 0.68 17.41 -36.70
CA ILE A 707 0.77 16.51 -35.55
C ILE A 707 -0.52 15.69 -35.43
N LYS A 708 -1.68 16.34 -35.41
CA LYS A 708 -2.98 15.65 -35.31
C LYS A 708 -3.22 14.65 -36.44
N GLU A 709 -2.84 15.00 -37.67
CA GLU A 709 -2.93 14.11 -38.83
C GLU A 709 -1.97 12.91 -38.72
N ALA A 710 -0.73 13.15 -38.28
CA ALA A 710 0.26 12.10 -38.07
C ALA A 710 -0.11 11.18 -36.90
N GLU A 711 -0.65 11.71 -35.80
CA GLU A 711 -1.18 10.94 -34.67
C GLU A 711 -2.33 10.03 -35.11
N ALA A 712 -3.30 10.56 -35.86
CA ALA A 712 -4.42 9.77 -36.37
C ALA A 712 -3.97 8.67 -37.35
N LEU A 713 -2.97 8.97 -38.20
CA LEU A 713 -2.39 7.99 -39.11
C LEU A 713 -1.64 6.89 -38.34
N LEU A 714 -0.86 7.26 -37.32
CA LEU A 714 -0.14 6.33 -36.47
C LEU A 714 -1.13 5.42 -35.70
N ASP A 715 -2.16 6.00 -35.07
CA ASP A 715 -3.20 5.24 -34.36
C ASP A 715 -3.88 4.22 -35.29
N SER A 716 -4.20 4.62 -36.51
CA SER A 716 -4.76 3.71 -37.52
C SER A 716 -3.79 2.60 -37.93
N LYS A 717 -2.50 2.92 -38.17
CA LYS A 717 -1.47 1.92 -38.47
C LYS A 717 -1.34 0.88 -37.36
N VAL A 718 -1.32 1.35 -36.11
CA VAL A 718 -1.22 0.51 -34.92
C VAL A 718 -2.45 -0.41 -34.82
N TYR A 719 -3.67 0.14 -34.96
CA TYR A 719 -4.91 -0.65 -34.93
C TYR A 719 -4.90 -1.79 -35.95
N TYR A 720 -4.48 -1.52 -37.19
CA TYR A 720 -4.39 -2.54 -38.24
C TYR A 720 -3.20 -3.50 -38.09
N HIS A 721 -2.28 -3.23 -37.17
CA HIS A 721 -1.17 -4.11 -36.86
C HIS A 721 -1.52 -5.19 -35.84
N TYR A 722 -2.40 -4.90 -34.86
CA TYR A 722 -2.79 -5.85 -33.80
C TYR A 722 -3.17 -7.25 -34.32
N PRO A 723 -4.06 -7.41 -35.32
CA PRO A 723 -4.45 -8.73 -35.81
C PRO A 723 -3.32 -9.51 -36.51
N LYS A 724 -2.17 -8.86 -36.78
CA LYS A 724 -1.01 -9.47 -37.44
C LYS A 724 0.02 -10.01 -36.45
N LEU A 725 -0.11 -9.68 -35.16
CA LEU A 725 0.80 -10.14 -34.12
C LEU A 725 0.71 -11.66 -33.99
N THR A 726 1.86 -12.32 -34.05
CA THR A 726 1.98 -13.72 -33.68
C THR A 726 2.00 -13.86 -32.16
N GLU A 727 1.76 -15.07 -31.66
CA GLU A 727 1.91 -15.35 -30.23
C GLU A 727 3.31 -15.00 -29.71
N ASP A 728 4.35 -15.22 -30.53
CA ASP A 728 5.72 -14.90 -30.17
C ASP A 728 5.97 -13.39 -30.09
N ASP A 729 5.34 -12.61 -30.97
CA ASP A 729 5.36 -11.16 -30.92
C ASP A 729 4.70 -10.66 -29.63
N ILE A 730 3.53 -11.21 -29.28
CA ILE A 730 2.81 -10.87 -28.04
C ILE A 730 3.67 -11.19 -26.82
N LYS A 731 4.26 -12.39 -26.77
CA LYS A 731 5.17 -12.80 -25.68
C LYS A 731 6.36 -11.86 -25.56
N THR A 732 6.95 -11.44 -26.67
CA THR A 732 8.08 -10.51 -26.66
C THR A 732 7.67 -9.14 -26.13
N LEU A 733 6.57 -8.57 -26.64
CA LEU A 733 6.07 -7.26 -26.22
C LEU A 733 5.70 -7.25 -24.74
N VAL A 734 5.06 -8.30 -24.24
CA VAL A 734 4.61 -8.36 -22.83
C VAL A 734 5.78 -8.69 -21.90
N VAL A 735 6.55 -9.74 -22.18
CA VAL A 735 7.59 -10.20 -21.25
C VAL A 735 8.81 -9.28 -21.29
N GLU A 736 9.31 -8.95 -22.48
CA GLU A 736 10.55 -8.17 -22.62
C GLU A 736 10.30 -6.67 -22.54
N ASP A 737 9.36 -6.16 -23.34
CA ASP A 737 9.19 -4.71 -23.53
C ASP A 737 8.29 -4.06 -22.46
N LYS A 738 7.39 -4.84 -21.85
CA LYS A 738 6.50 -4.39 -20.77
C LYS A 738 7.07 -4.78 -19.40
N TRP A 739 7.05 -6.07 -19.06
CA TRP A 739 7.32 -6.52 -17.69
C TRP A 739 8.79 -6.36 -17.29
N LEU A 740 9.72 -6.96 -18.03
CA LEU A 740 11.14 -6.97 -17.67
C LEU A 740 11.80 -5.61 -17.94
N SER A 741 11.36 -4.85 -18.93
CA SER A 741 11.80 -3.47 -19.17
C SER A 741 11.40 -2.51 -18.03
N SER A 742 10.16 -2.62 -17.53
CA SER A 742 9.70 -1.82 -16.39
C SER A 742 10.51 -2.14 -15.13
N LEU A 743 10.77 -3.43 -14.88
CA LEU A 743 11.57 -3.86 -13.74
C LEU A 743 13.05 -3.46 -13.88
N ASP A 744 13.63 -3.56 -15.09
CA ASP A 744 15.01 -3.09 -15.36
C ASP A 744 15.14 -1.60 -15.02
N THR A 745 14.18 -0.78 -15.46
CA THR A 745 14.15 0.65 -15.18
C THR A 745 14.07 0.93 -13.68
N ALA A 746 13.19 0.24 -12.96
CA ALA A 746 13.03 0.41 -11.51
C ALA A 746 14.31 0.02 -10.73
N ILE A 747 14.93 -1.11 -11.10
CA ILE A 747 16.15 -1.60 -10.45
C ILE A 747 17.36 -0.72 -10.76
N ARG A 748 17.50 -0.22 -11.99
CA ARG A 748 18.53 0.77 -12.34
C ARG A 748 18.38 2.04 -11.51
N GLY A 749 17.13 2.51 -11.33
CA GLY A 749 16.82 3.63 -10.47
C GLY A 749 17.31 3.46 -9.02
N GLU A 750 17.42 2.23 -8.51
CA GLU A 750 18.00 1.97 -7.18
C GLU A 750 19.49 2.30 -7.13
N THR A 751 20.23 2.03 -8.20
CA THR A 751 21.66 2.40 -8.29
C THR A 751 21.82 3.93 -8.34
N ASP A 752 20.93 4.61 -9.05
CA ASP A 752 20.90 6.08 -9.07
C ASP A 752 20.59 6.66 -7.69
N ARG A 753 19.67 6.05 -6.92
CA ARG A 753 19.37 6.45 -5.54
C ARG A 753 20.58 6.29 -4.62
N ILE A 754 21.39 5.24 -4.79
CA ILE A 754 22.64 5.03 -4.03
C ILE A 754 23.61 6.21 -4.29
N SER A 755 23.79 6.59 -5.56
CA SER A 755 24.62 7.73 -5.96
C SER A 755 24.10 9.04 -5.39
N GLN A 756 22.79 9.30 -5.51
CA GLN A 756 22.14 10.50 -4.99
C GLN A 756 22.27 10.60 -3.46
N SER A 757 22.07 9.50 -2.74
CA SER A 757 22.21 9.46 -1.29
C SER A 757 23.64 9.78 -0.84
N LEU A 758 24.65 9.22 -1.52
CA LEU A 758 26.04 9.55 -1.25
C LEU A 758 26.33 11.02 -1.58
N THR A 759 25.88 11.50 -2.74
CA THR A 759 26.05 12.91 -3.17
C THR A 759 25.49 13.88 -2.14
N GLN A 760 24.23 13.66 -1.72
CA GLN A 760 23.57 14.49 -0.74
C GLN A 760 24.33 14.47 0.58
N ARG A 761 24.74 13.29 1.04
CA ARG A 761 25.45 13.17 2.31
C ARG A 761 26.83 13.84 2.29
N VAL A 762 27.59 13.70 1.21
CA VAL A 762 28.88 14.38 1.03
C VAL A 762 28.69 15.90 1.00
N LYS A 763 27.65 16.37 0.30
CA LYS A 763 27.31 17.80 0.24
C LYS A 763 26.92 18.36 1.62
N GLU A 764 26.07 17.65 2.36
CA GLU A 764 25.68 18.02 3.73
C GLU A 764 26.90 18.16 4.66
N LEU A 765 27.84 17.20 4.60
CA LEU A 765 29.06 17.25 5.41
C LEU A 765 29.97 18.42 5.00
N ALA A 766 30.09 18.69 3.69
CA ALA A 766 30.88 19.81 3.20
C ALA A 766 30.29 21.15 3.61
N GLU A 767 28.99 21.38 3.37
CA GLU A 767 28.30 22.63 3.73
C GLU A 767 28.33 22.88 5.24
N ARG A 768 28.30 21.83 6.05
CA ARG A 768 28.35 21.93 7.51
C ARG A 768 29.62 22.59 8.04
N TYR A 769 30.78 22.31 7.44
CA TYR A 769 32.09 22.78 7.92
C TYR A 769 32.79 23.75 6.94
N GLU A 770 32.06 24.24 5.94
CA GLU A 770 32.61 25.08 4.87
C GLU A 770 33.02 26.47 5.36
N THR A 771 32.21 27.10 6.20
CA THR A 771 32.46 28.47 6.68
C THR A 771 32.80 28.45 8.16
N PRO A 772 34.09 28.56 8.53
CA PRO A 772 34.52 28.56 9.92
C PRO A 772 34.01 29.79 10.68
N MET A 773 33.87 29.65 12.01
CA MET A 773 33.38 30.71 12.91
C MET A 773 34.13 32.05 12.77
N PRO A 774 35.46 32.10 12.59
CA PRO A 774 36.15 33.36 12.31
C PRO A 774 35.63 34.07 11.05
N GLN A 775 35.40 33.35 9.95
CA GLN A 775 34.89 33.94 8.71
C GLN A 775 33.44 34.41 8.85
N LEU A 776 32.61 33.67 9.60
CA LEU A 776 31.25 34.11 9.93
C LEU A 776 31.28 35.41 10.75
N THR A 777 32.21 35.51 11.71
CA THR A 777 32.39 36.72 12.53
C THR A 777 32.77 37.92 11.68
N ASP A 778 33.73 37.75 10.77
CA ASP A 778 34.17 38.80 9.84
C ASP A 778 33.01 39.23 8.92
N ARG A 779 32.27 38.27 8.36
CA ARG A 779 31.14 38.54 7.48
C ARG A 779 29.99 39.23 8.21
N THR A 780 29.72 38.87 9.46
CA THR A 780 28.74 39.57 10.30
C THR A 780 29.15 41.01 10.54
N ALA A 781 30.43 41.26 10.86
CA ALA A 781 30.95 42.62 11.03
C ALA A 781 30.85 43.44 9.74
N GLU A 782 31.14 42.85 8.58
CA GLU A 782 30.98 43.50 7.27
C GLU A 782 29.52 43.86 6.97
N LEU A 783 28.60 42.92 7.21
CA LEU A 783 27.17 43.12 7.00
C LEU A 783 26.60 44.17 7.96
N GLU A 784 27.01 44.14 9.23
CA GLU A 784 26.68 45.15 10.23
C GLU A 784 27.14 46.54 9.77
N ALA A 785 28.41 46.67 9.36
CA ALA A 785 28.94 47.93 8.83
C ALA A 785 28.20 48.40 7.57
N LYS A 786 27.70 47.49 6.73
CA LYS A 786 26.88 47.82 5.55
C LYS A 786 25.50 48.34 5.96
N VAL A 787 24.83 47.65 6.88
CA VAL A 787 23.52 48.07 7.41
C VAL A 787 23.63 49.44 8.09
N ASN A 788 24.65 49.65 8.91
CA ASN A 788 24.89 50.91 9.60
C ASN A 788 25.04 52.07 8.59
N ARG A 789 25.83 51.88 7.52
CA ARG A 789 25.95 52.88 6.42
C ARG A 789 24.63 53.15 5.71
N HIS A 790 23.76 52.15 5.55
CA HIS A 790 22.44 52.35 4.95
C HIS A 790 21.51 53.15 5.87
N LEU A 791 21.52 52.85 7.18
CA LEU A 791 20.73 53.57 8.17
C LEU A 791 21.16 55.04 8.29
N GLU A 792 22.47 55.31 8.26
CA GLU A 792 23.00 56.68 8.18
C GLU A 792 22.49 57.43 6.95
N ARG A 793 22.51 56.79 5.77
CA ARG A 793 21.96 57.38 4.53
C ARG A 793 20.46 57.66 4.60
N MET A 794 19.73 56.91 5.42
CA MET A 794 18.29 57.10 5.67
C MET A 794 17.99 58.15 6.75
N GLY A 795 19.02 58.76 7.35
CA GLY A 795 18.88 59.81 8.36
C GLY A 795 18.76 59.32 9.80
N PHE A 796 18.95 58.02 10.05
CA PHE A 796 19.03 57.48 11.40
C PHE A 796 20.48 57.58 11.91
N LYS A 797 20.67 58.04 13.15
CA LYS A 797 21.97 57.99 13.84
C LYS A 797 21.99 56.76 14.75
N LEU A 798 23.00 55.91 14.58
CA LEU A 798 23.27 54.74 15.40
C LEU A 798 24.22 55.06 16.56
#